data_AF-A0A928L1E0-F1
#
_entry.id   AF-A0A928L1E0-F1
#
_cell.length_a   1.000
_cell.length_b   1.000
_cell.length_c   1.000
_cell.angle_alpha   90.00
_cell.angle_beta   90.00
_cell.angle_gamma   90.00
#
_symmetry.space_group_name_H-M   'P 1'
#
loop_
_entity.id
_entity.type
_entity.pdbx_description
1 polymer ?
#
loop_
_entity_poly.entity_id
_entity_poly.type
_entity_poly.pdbx_seq_one_letter_code
_entity_poly.pdbx_strand_id
1 'polypeptide(L)'
;MTETENEMFKIKWDAQNNGVILSDNITDEDAIPAPRPVFLQELQILEVDKKFRLPNTDKPICWNIDARYYYKGQPFFERRGAGIYNKPSVIYNDGFTFSFLEPIDIDKVIEINREAVDTIENEAMDFISGCYDTFTGKVDDFVVAFSGGKDSQVILDLVTRVLPVESFKAIFQDTDMELPCTYDIVAYTEEDYKYRFPNFKLHHAVSDRNALDLWKQYGPPSRVNRWCCSVMKTTVFRRKMKELHNTDKQPKVVVYEGVRSDESARRSAYERIGANVKHPNLYNCRPIFRWNDTEVFLYMFSRGIELNPAYRMGLTRVGCGVCPFASDWSEYLIRRIYPDISKKYVAVIEDMARNLGLNSKEKINEYISSNNWQKNAGGRGLIPDGSRVDLISKEPNFECVVTQPKSDWRIWLFAMCEFVSEVSENITRGQMNFSGELFRFTVEETKNTIRFIAEGTVNKPALQAMLSRVLTKTAGCELCGVCEAECPTGALTVRDKVEINKSMCVHCHKCLEVSSRGCLIAHRKQINEGGMLVKSANMRTSGIDRYSTFGLRDEWVDVFFDKGDTWFGTYPNLGTKMIPAAINWLREAELIDEKEKKISTKFNVVKSLYTRNKLAAWQVIWVGLAFNSAIVNSFVKSIKQEVQYTRDDIVAIMKEDFPSLNDNTIKNPTNALITMLRYSPLGCLSSETGDAQNIYVAELQMSGNSTKGIRRISPGYISMPALAYLLYKEAQTTKCYDITVSDLLLPGQVNPYSVLGMTADKLVPALKALTQMGVLTADLTGGLENVHLNEDVTPDEALDAVIKRI
;
A
#
# COMPACT_ATOMS: atom_id res chain seq x y z
N MET A 1 6.46 -0.50 33.44
CA MET A 1 6.30 0.95 33.71
C MET A 1 4.82 1.21 33.79
N THR A 2 4.32 1.54 34.97
CA THR A 2 2.92 1.85 35.24
C THR A 2 2.55 3.22 34.67
N GLU A 3 1.29 3.42 34.29
CA GLU A 3 0.78 4.58 33.54
C GLU A 3 0.96 5.95 34.23
N THR A 4 1.46 6.00 35.47
CA THR A 4 1.53 7.20 36.32
C THR A 4 2.85 8.00 36.28
N GLU A 5 3.89 7.58 35.54
CA GLU A 5 5.20 8.27 35.50
C GLU A 5 5.38 9.30 34.35
N ASN A 6 4.34 9.57 33.56
CA ASN A 6 4.48 10.28 32.28
C ASN A 6 3.90 11.72 32.22
N GLU A 7 3.17 12.19 33.23
CA GLU A 7 2.54 13.51 33.26
C GLU A 7 3.19 14.40 34.33
N MET A 8 3.35 15.70 34.03
CA MET A 8 3.91 16.68 34.96
C MET A 8 2.90 17.05 36.05
N PHE A 9 1.72 17.57 35.66
CA PHE A 9 0.66 17.94 36.59
C PHE A 9 -0.69 17.31 36.21
N LYS A 10 -1.49 16.98 37.23
CA LYS A 10 -2.92 16.72 37.06
C LYS A 10 -3.69 18.03 36.89
N ILE A 11 -4.88 17.95 36.30
CA ILE A 11 -5.70 19.10 35.94
C ILE A 11 -7.08 18.97 36.59
N LYS A 12 -7.65 20.07 37.08
CA LYS A 12 -9.08 20.18 37.42
C LYS A 12 -9.67 21.50 36.95
N TRP A 13 -10.99 21.60 36.91
CA TRP A 13 -11.68 22.84 36.56
C TRP A 13 -11.55 23.92 37.64
N ASP A 14 -11.39 25.16 37.20
CA ASP A 14 -11.67 26.35 37.99
C ASP A 14 -12.96 26.99 37.47
N ALA A 15 -14.09 26.53 38.01
CA ALA A 15 -15.41 26.99 37.59
C ALA A 15 -15.63 28.49 37.85
N GLN A 16 -14.98 29.06 38.86
CA GLN A 16 -15.14 30.48 39.22
C GLN A 16 -14.57 31.37 38.11
N ASN A 17 -13.37 31.04 37.62
CA ASN A 17 -12.65 31.85 36.63
C ASN A 17 -12.81 31.34 35.19
N ASN A 18 -13.69 30.37 34.94
CA ASN A 18 -13.80 29.68 33.64
C ASN A 18 -12.44 29.11 33.18
N GLY A 19 -11.65 28.62 34.13
CA GLY A 19 -10.25 28.23 33.94
C GLY A 19 -9.97 26.78 34.31
N VAL A 20 -8.68 26.49 34.48
CA VAL A 20 -8.14 25.21 34.91
C VAL A 20 -7.08 25.42 35.98
N ILE A 21 -6.85 24.42 36.82
CA ILE A 21 -5.79 24.41 37.83
C ILE A 21 -4.89 23.19 37.59
N LEU A 22 -3.59 23.43 37.51
CA LEU A 22 -2.52 22.43 37.45
C LEU A 22 -1.98 22.20 38.88
N SER A 23 -2.00 20.96 39.38
CA SER A 23 -1.38 20.63 40.67
C SER A 23 -1.20 19.12 40.86
N ASP A 24 -0.11 18.73 41.50
CA ASP A 24 0.16 17.32 41.90
C ASP A 24 -0.78 16.84 43.01
N ASN A 25 -1.37 17.77 43.76
CA ASN A 25 -2.24 17.46 44.90
C ASN A 25 -3.68 17.14 44.49
N ILE A 26 -3.98 17.07 43.19
CA ILE A 26 -5.32 16.72 42.68
C ILE A 26 -5.52 15.20 42.78
N THR A 27 -6.66 14.78 43.33
CA THR A 27 -7.02 13.36 43.42
C THR A 27 -7.36 12.80 42.05
N ASP A 28 -7.25 11.48 41.85
CA ASP A 28 -7.64 10.86 40.57
C ASP A 28 -9.14 11.03 40.27
N GLU A 29 -9.97 11.18 41.30
CA GLU A 29 -11.42 11.41 41.16
C GLU A 29 -11.74 12.82 40.66
N ASP A 30 -10.94 13.82 41.06
CA ASP A 30 -11.09 15.22 40.64
C ASP A 30 -10.36 15.57 39.34
N ALA A 31 -9.44 14.70 38.92
CA ALA A 31 -8.61 14.91 37.74
C ALA A 31 -9.43 14.82 36.44
N ILE A 32 -9.15 15.74 35.52
CA ILE A 32 -9.74 15.75 34.17
C ILE A 32 -8.64 15.56 33.12
N PRO A 33 -8.97 14.97 31.94
CA PRO A 33 -8.06 14.99 30.81
C PRO A 33 -7.74 16.42 30.38
N ALA A 34 -6.52 16.65 29.88
CA ALA A 34 -6.02 17.97 29.51
C ALA A 34 -6.91 18.70 28.49
N PRO A 35 -7.68 19.74 28.89
CA PRO A 35 -8.50 20.48 27.96
C PRO A 35 -7.67 21.49 27.15
N ARG A 36 -8.04 21.69 25.89
CA ARG A 36 -7.51 22.81 25.08
C ARG A 36 -8.48 24.01 25.11
N PRO A 37 -7.96 25.24 24.98
CA PRO A 37 -8.80 26.41 24.78
C PRO A 37 -9.55 26.36 23.45
N VAL A 38 -10.75 26.93 23.43
CA VAL A 38 -11.62 27.06 22.26
C VAL A 38 -11.91 28.53 22.02
N PHE A 39 -11.80 28.94 20.76
CA PHE A 39 -11.93 30.33 20.35
C PHE A 39 -13.23 30.56 19.57
N LEU A 40 -13.54 31.83 19.35
CA LEU A 40 -14.75 32.27 18.66
C LEU A 40 -14.92 31.60 17.29
N GLN A 41 -13.83 31.50 16.52
CA GLN A 41 -13.85 31.00 15.15
C GLN A 41 -14.32 29.54 15.09
N GLU A 42 -13.85 28.68 16.00
CA GLU A 42 -14.31 27.28 16.10
C GLU A 42 -15.80 27.20 16.45
N LEU A 43 -16.28 28.00 17.40
CA LEU A 43 -17.69 28.03 17.81
C LEU A 43 -18.60 28.50 16.66
N GLN A 44 -18.16 29.47 15.87
CA GLN A 44 -18.87 29.95 14.67
C GLN A 44 -18.89 28.89 13.56
N ILE A 45 -17.79 28.16 13.36
CA ILE A 45 -17.76 27.02 12.43
C ILE A 45 -18.80 25.98 12.84
N LEU A 46 -18.96 25.75 14.14
CA LEU A 46 -19.96 24.82 14.69
C LEU A 46 -21.38 25.41 14.78
N GLU A 47 -21.56 26.68 14.40
CA GLU A 47 -22.84 27.40 14.43
C GLU A 47 -23.47 27.45 15.83
N VAL A 48 -22.63 27.53 16.86
CA VAL A 48 -23.03 27.61 18.28
C VAL A 48 -23.71 28.95 18.59
N ASP A 49 -23.38 29.98 17.82
CA ASP A 49 -23.98 31.32 17.84
C ASP A 49 -25.50 31.32 17.53
N LYS A 50 -26.03 30.23 16.97
CA LYS A 50 -27.48 30.05 16.79
C LYS A 50 -28.24 29.81 18.09
N LYS A 51 -27.58 29.32 19.15
CA LYS A 51 -28.21 29.02 20.45
C LYS A 51 -27.69 29.90 21.58
N PHE A 52 -26.41 30.26 21.54
CA PHE A 52 -25.76 31.05 22.59
C PHE A 52 -25.22 32.35 22.02
N ARG A 53 -25.34 33.45 22.78
CA ARG A 53 -24.70 34.70 22.41
C ARG A 53 -23.19 34.60 22.71
N LEU A 54 -22.36 34.78 21.69
CA LEU A 54 -20.90 34.72 21.78
C LEU A 54 -20.27 36.12 21.84
N PRO A 55 -19.14 36.30 22.55
CA PRO A 55 -18.43 37.57 22.59
C PRO A 55 -17.57 37.76 21.33
N ASN A 56 -17.43 39.01 20.86
CA ASN A 56 -16.48 39.34 19.79
C ASN A 56 -15.09 39.56 20.40
N THR A 57 -14.23 38.55 20.35
CA THR A 57 -12.92 38.54 21.02
C THR A 57 -11.94 37.58 20.34
N ASP A 58 -10.65 37.84 20.52
CA ASP A 58 -9.57 36.92 20.18
C ASP A 58 -9.11 36.08 21.38
N LYS A 59 -9.69 36.27 22.57
CA LYS A 59 -9.41 35.43 23.74
C LYS A 59 -10.20 34.10 23.67
N PRO A 60 -9.70 33.00 24.27
CA PRO A 60 -10.48 31.79 24.47
C PRO A 60 -11.82 32.06 25.16
N ILE A 61 -12.85 31.28 24.85
CA ILE A 61 -14.21 31.42 25.41
C ILE A 61 -14.55 30.22 26.31
N CYS A 62 -14.14 29.03 25.90
CA CYS A 62 -14.46 27.78 26.59
C CYS A 62 -13.35 26.75 26.35
N TRP A 63 -13.57 25.53 26.81
CA TRP A 63 -12.60 24.44 26.79
C TRP A 63 -13.12 23.22 26.03
N ASN A 64 -12.23 22.44 25.43
CA ASN A 64 -12.58 21.21 24.72
C ASN A 64 -11.78 20.01 25.23
N ILE A 65 -12.50 18.90 25.47
CA ILE A 65 -11.94 17.56 25.74
C ILE A 65 -12.66 16.59 24.81
N ASP A 66 -11.94 15.90 23.93
CA ASP A 66 -12.47 14.85 23.06
C ASP A 66 -13.84 15.16 22.41
N ALA A 67 -13.93 16.33 21.76
CA ALA A 67 -15.14 16.81 21.08
C ALA A 67 -16.31 17.24 22.00
N ARG A 68 -16.15 17.21 23.32
CA ARG A 68 -17.06 17.82 24.30
C ARG A 68 -16.56 19.20 24.71
N TYR A 69 -17.48 20.15 24.86
CA TYR A 69 -17.17 21.55 25.13
C TYR A 69 -17.69 21.96 26.50
N TYR A 70 -16.85 22.67 27.25
CA TYR A 70 -17.05 22.99 28.66
C TYR A 70 -16.91 24.49 28.90
N TYR A 71 -17.90 25.10 29.56
CA TYR A 71 -17.86 26.48 30.02
C TYR A 71 -18.02 26.49 31.53
N LYS A 72 -17.07 27.08 32.26
CA LYS A 72 -16.98 27.04 33.73
C LYS A 72 -17.05 25.61 34.29
N GLY A 73 -16.39 24.66 33.60
CA GLY A 73 -16.40 23.23 33.93
C GLY A 73 -17.71 22.50 33.62
N GLN A 74 -18.77 23.19 33.17
CA GLN A 74 -20.03 22.56 32.80
C GLN A 74 -20.06 22.20 31.31
N PRO A 75 -20.35 20.93 30.94
CA PRO A 75 -20.49 20.54 29.54
C PRO A 75 -21.74 21.17 28.94
N PHE A 76 -21.61 21.83 27.78
CA PHE A 76 -22.74 22.54 27.17
C PHE A 76 -23.09 22.10 25.75
N PHE A 77 -22.15 21.48 25.05
CA PHE A 77 -22.47 20.66 23.88
C PHE A 77 -21.36 19.65 23.58
N GLU A 78 -21.68 18.68 22.73
CA GLU A 78 -20.71 17.79 22.12
C GLU A 78 -20.85 17.78 20.59
N ARG A 79 -19.72 17.67 19.91
CA ARG A 79 -19.65 17.51 18.46
C ARG A 79 -19.67 16.02 18.11
N ARG A 80 -20.59 15.60 17.22
CA ARG A 80 -20.63 14.22 16.69
C ARG A 80 -20.40 14.18 15.19
N GLY A 81 -19.66 13.16 14.77
CA GLY A 81 -19.26 12.97 13.38
C GLY A 81 -18.37 14.11 12.85
N ALA A 82 -18.02 13.98 11.58
CA ALA A 82 -17.41 14.93 10.65
C ALA A 82 -16.88 14.08 9.50
N GLY A 83 -16.53 14.70 8.40
CA GLY A 83 -15.76 14.06 7.34
C GLY A 83 -15.52 15.03 6.22
N ILE A 84 -14.65 14.65 5.29
CA ILE A 84 -14.28 15.50 4.16
C ILE A 84 -15.48 16.03 3.35
N TYR A 85 -16.61 15.30 3.31
CA TYR A 85 -17.88 15.75 2.71
C TYR A 85 -19.05 15.88 3.69
N ASN A 86 -18.84 15.60 4.98
CA ASN A 86 -19.92 15.52 5.97
C ASN A 86 -19.72 16.58 7.06
N LYS A 87 -20.71 17.47 7.21
CA LYS A 87 -20.74 18.45 8.31
C LYS A 87 -20.99 17.72 9.65
N PRO A 88 -20.31 18.11 10.74
CA PRO A 88 -20.60 17.56 12.06
C PRO A 88 -21.99 18.00 12.57
N SER A 89 -22.55 17.24 13.50
CA SER A 89 -23.69 17.68 14.30
C SER A 89 -23.23 18.18 15.68
N VAL A 90 -24.02 19.08 16.26
CA VAL A 90 -23.84 19.61 17.61
C VAL A 90 -25.01 19.14 18.46
N ILE A 91 -24.73 18.47 19.57
CA ILE A 91 -25.72 17.99 20.54
C ILE A 91 -25.55 18.82 21.80
N TYR A 92 -26.54 19.67 22.05
CA TYR A 92 -26.54 20.55 23.21
C TYR A 92 -26.92 19.79 24.49
N ASN A 93 -26.36 20.20 25.61
CA ASN A 93 -26.77 19.73 26.92
C ASN A 93 -27.96 20.57 27.42
N ASP A 94 -29.09 19.94 27.71
CA ASP A 94 -30.29 20.60 28.21
C ASP A 94 -30.12 21.16 29.64
N GLY A 95 -29.17 20.63 30.41
CA GLY A 95 -28.83 21.10 31.76
C GLY A 95 -27.96 22.36 31.79
N PHE A 96 -27.53 22.88 30.64
CA PHE A 96 -26.68 24.08 30.59
C PHE A 96 -27.53 25.36 30.66
N THR A 97 -27.21 26.23 31.62
CA THR A 97 -28.09 27.35 32.01
C THR A 97 -27.65 28.72 31.49
N PHE A 98 -26.43 28.86 30.95
CA PHE A 98 -25.94 30.14 30.44
C PHE A 98 -26.48 30.42 29.04
N SER A 99 -26.97 31.64 28.81
CA SER A 99 -27.41 32.11 27.48
C SER A 99 -26.36 33.00 26.78
N PHE A 100 -25.42 33.56 27.55
CA PHE A 100 -24.31 34.38 27.08
C PHE A 100 -22.99 33.84 27.64
N LEU A 101 -22.00 33.69 26.76
CA LEU A 101 -20.65 33.26 27.13
C LEU A 101 -19.71 34.47 27.18
N GLU A 102 -18.80 34.46 28.14
CA GLU A 102 -17.78 35.50 28.29
C GLU A 102 -16.39 34.96 27.93
N PRO A 103 -15.47 35.83 27.48
CA PRO A 103 -14.09 35.42 27.28
C PRO A 103 -13.44 34.96 28.59
N ILE A 104 -12.56 33.98 28.51
CA ILE A 104 -11.72 33.54 29.63
C ILE A 104 -10.74 34.66 29.97
N ASP A 105 -10.61 34.97 31.25
CA ASP A 105 -9.55 35.84 31.76
C ASP A 105 -8.23 35.05 31.84
N ILE A 106 -7.53 35.01 30.71
CA ILE A 106 -6.28 34.25 30.57
C ILE A 106 -5.20 34.75 31.53
N ASP A 107 -5.16 36.05 31.81
CA ASP A 107 -4.19 36.63 32.74
C ASP A 107 -4.43 36.06 34.15
N LYS A 108 -5.70 35.94 34.56
CA LYS A 108 -6.06 35.31 35.84
C LYS A 108 -5.75 33.81 35.86
N VAL A 109 -6.02 33.10 34.76
CA VAL A 109 -5.68 31.66 34.66
C VAL A 109 -4.17 31.43 34.77
N ILE A 110 -3.35 32.28 34.12
CA ILE A 110 -1.89 32.22 34.24
C ILE A 110 -1.45 32.54 35.67
N GLU A 111 -2.04 33.56 36.31
CA GLU A 111 -1.71 33.92 37.70
C GLU A 111 -1.92 32.74 38.65
N ILE A 112 -3.04 32.03 38.52
CA ILE A 112 -3.39 30.86 39.33
C ILE A 112 -2.40 29.70 39.11
N ASN A 113 -1.94 29.52 37.88
CA ASN A 113 -1.07 28.41 37.49
C ASN A 113 0.42 28.77 37.43
N ARG A 114 0.82 29.95 37.92
CA ARG A 114 2.17 30.48 37.75
C ARG A 114 3.25 29.51 38.24
N GLU A 115 3.10 28.96 39.44
CA GLU A 115 4.07 28.04 40.02
C GLU A 115 4.23 26.76 39.20
N ALA A 116 3.12 26.19 38.70
CA ALA A 116 3.13 25.01 37.85
C ALA A 116 3.79 25.30 36.49
N VAL A 117 3.46 26.43 35.86
CA VAL A 117 4.07 26.86 34.59
C VAL A 117 5.57 27.12 34.74
N ASP A 118 5.98 27.80 35.82
CA ASP A 118 7.40 28.03 36.13
C ASP A 118 8.13 26.69 36.38
N THR A 119 7.49 25.72 37.02
CA THR A 119 8.07 24.40 37.27
C THR A 119 8.33 23.63 35.99
N ILE A 120 7.33 23.50 35.11
CA ILE A 120 7.51 22.79 33.82
C ILE A 120 8.52 23.51 32.92
N GLU A 121 8.55 24.84 32.95
CA GLU A 121 9.48 25.68 32.21
C GLU A 121 10.93 25.40 32.64
N ASN A 122 11.22 25.51 33.94
CA ASN A 122 12.56 25.30 34.47
C ASN A 122 13.04 23.86 34.23
N GLU A 123 12.17 22.87 34.42
CA GLU A 123 12.48 21.46 34.14
C GLU A 123 12.87 21.24 32.67
N ALA A 124 12.15 21.85 31.73
CA ALA A 124 12.45 21.76 30.32
C ALA A 124 13.75 22.50 29.96
N MET A 125 14.01 23.65 30.57
CA MET A 125 15.25 24.42 30.38
C MET A 125 16.48 23.68 30.91
N ASP A 126 16.38 23.08 32.09
CA ASP A 126 17.43 22.23 32.68
C ASP A 126 17.73 21.02 31.81
N PHE A 127 16.69 20.39 31.25
CA PHE A 127 16.86 19.29 30.30
C PHE A 127 17.56 19.74 29.01
N ILE A 128 17.21 20.90 28.46
CA ILE A 128 17.86 21.47 27.26
C ILE A 128 19.35 21.71 27.54
N SER A 129 19.66 22.35 28.67
CA SER A 129 21.01 22.64 29.12
C SER A 129 21.84 21.36 29.30
N GLY A 130 21.29 20.39 30.03
CA GLY A 130 21.94 19.09 30.23
C GLY A 130 22.18 18.32 28.93
N CYS A 131 21.27 18.41 27.95
CA CYS A 131 21.50 17.87 26.61
C CYS A 131 22.65 18.59 25.90
N TYR A 132 22.67 19.92 25.96
CA TYR A 132 23.71 20.72 25.33
C TYR A 132 25.09 20.37 25.92
N ASP A 133 25.23 20.35 27.24
CA ASP A 133 26.47 19.98 27.93
C ASP A 133 26.91 18.56 27.60
N THR A 134 25.97 17.62 27.56
CA THR A 134 26.25 16.21 27.28
C THR A 134 26.81 15.99 25.88
N PHE A 135 26.30 16.73 24.88
CA PHE A 135 26.60 16.50 23.47
C PHE A 135 27.60 17.50 22.87
N THR A 136 27.90 18.61 23.55
CA THR A 136 28.91 19.56 23.12
C THR A 136 30.25 18.86 22.90
N GLY A 137 30.86 19.09 21.74
CA GLY A 137 32.09 18.40 21.30
C GLY A 137 31.90 16.96 20.81
N LYS A 138 30.69 16.39 20.83
CA LYS A 138 30.37 15.02 20.36
C LYS A 138 29.47 14.97 19.13
N VAL A 139 28.96 16.13 18.71
CA VAL A 139 28.10 16.35 17.54
C VAL A 139 28.60 17.56 16.76
N ASP A 140 28.24 17.62 15.48
CA ASP A 140 28.59 18.71 14.58
C ASP A 140 27.69 19.94 14.78
N ASP A 141 26.46 19.76 15.27
CA ASP A 141 25.52 20.88 15.52
C ASP A 141 24.36 20.51 16.47
N PHE A 142 23.70 21.57 16.96
CA PHE A 142 22.41 21.51 17.63
C PHE A 142 21.33 22.15 16.77
N VAL A 143 20.15 21.54 16.74
CA VAL A 143 19.07 21.94 15.83
C VAL A 143 17.75 22.03 16.58
N VAL A 144 17.00 23.09 16.32
CA VAL A 144 15.59 23.19 16.68
C VAL A 144 14.73 22.83 15.47
N ALA A 145 13.97 21.73 15.57
CA ALA A 145 13.02 21.36 14.53
C ALA A 145 11.76 22.22 14.65
N PHE A 146 11.62 23.20 13.75
CA PHE A 146 10.53 24.16 13.75
C PHE A 146 9.47 23.83 12.69
N SER A 147 8.18 23.92 13.04
CA SER A 147 7.08 23.63 12.10
C SER A 147 5.98 24.68 12.08
N GLY A 148 6.09 25.78 12.84
CA GLY A 148 5.00 26.76 13.01
C GLY A 148 3.79 26.23 13.79
N GLY A 149 3.89 25.06 14.40
CA GLY A 149 2.89 24.52 15.32
C GLY A 149 3.16 24.95 16.76
N LYS A 150 2.15 24.81 17.62
CA LYS A 150 2.22 25.23 19.04
C LYS A 150 3.42 24.62 19.78
N ASP A 151 3.63 23.32 19.62
CA ASP A 151 4.69 22.59 20.31
C ASP A 151 6.09 23.05 19.82
N SER A 152 6.25 23.31 18.52
CA SER A 152 7.52 23.79 17.96
C SER A 152 7.84 25.25 18.31
N GLN A 153 6.81 26.08 18.52
CA GLN A 153 6.99 27.45 19.02
C GLN A 153 7.53 27.45 20.45
N VAL A 154 6.97 26.58 21.32
CA VAL A 154 7.44 26.41 22.70
C VAL A 154 8.88 25.91 22.73
N ILE A 155 9.25 24.92 21.89
CA ILE A 155 10.63 24.46 21.82
C ILE A 155 11.60 25.58 21.39
N LEU A 156 11.24 26.36 20.38
CA LEU A 156 12.09 27.47 19.92
C LEU A 156 12.30 28.50 21.04
N ASP A 157 11.23 28.88 21.73
CA ASP A 157 11.31 29.83 22.85
C ASP A 157 12.19 29.28 23.96
N LEU A 158 11.92 28.07 24.46
CA LEU A 158 12.72 27.44 25.52
C LEU A 158 14.20 27.33 25.15
N VAL A 159 14.53 26.90 23.92
CA VAL A 159 15.92 26.75 23.50
C VAL A 159 16.64 28.10 23.38
N THR A 160 15.99 29.14 22.84
CA THR A 160 16.60 30.49 22.75
C THR A 160 16.83 31.14 24.11
N ARG A 161 16.13 30.70 25.15
CA ARG A 161 16.29 31.17 26.52
C ARG A 161 17.43 30.47 27.27
N VAL A 162 17.82 29.27 26.84
CA VAL A 162 18.90 28.48 27.44
C VAL A 162 20.21 28.67 26.67
N LEU A 163 20.14 28.67 25.34
CA LEU A 163 21.30 28.65 24.46
C LEU A 163 21.40 29.94 23.63
N PRO A 164 22.62 30.47 23.40
CA PRO A 164 22.83 31.54 22.42
C PRO A 164 22.36 31.10 21.03
N VAL A 165 21.77 32.03 20.27
CA VAL A 165 21.19 31.74 18.94
C VAL A 165 22.22 31.28 17.91
N GLU A 166 23.51 31.54 18.15
CA GLU A 166 24.63 31.07 17.34
C GLU A 166 25.03 29.62 17.65
N SER A 167 24.58 29.08 18.78
CA SER A 167 24.94 27.73 19.26
C SER A 167 24.03 26.64 18.71
N PHE A 168 22.97 27.00 17.98
CA PHE A 168 22.06 26.07 17.34
C PHE A 168 21.52 26.63 16.02
N LYS A 169 20.84 25.78 15.24
CA LYS A 169 20.14 26.18 14.01
C LYS A 169 18.66 25.89 14.13
N ALA A 170 17.81 26.90 13.93
CA ALA A 170 16.38 26.67 13.76
C ALA A 170 16.10 26.28 12.31
N ILE A 171 15.39 25.16 12.10
CA ILE A 171 15.12 24.64 10.75
C ILE A 171 13.63 24.40 10.55
N PHE A 172 13.06 25.10 9.57
CA PHE A 172 11.72 24.84 9.05
C PHE A 172 11.79 23.88 7.86
N GLN A 173 11.16 22.71 7.99
CA GLN A 173 11.07 21.72 6.91
C GLN A 173 9.83 22.00 6.06
N ASP A 174 10.01 22.75 4.99
CA ASP A 174 8.92 23.11 4.08
C ASP A 174 8.58 21.92 3.17
N THR A 175 7.39 21.36 3.38
CA THR A 175 6.92 20.21 2.61
C THR A 175 6.13 20.59 1.36
N ASP A 176 5.93 21.88 1.07
CA ASP A 176 5.03 22.38 0.00
C ASP A 176 3.56 21.91 0.19
N MET A 177 3.24 21.41 1.38
CA MET A 177 1.91 20.91 1.75
C MET A 177 1.32 21.61 2.98
N GLU A 178 2.04 22.54 3.61
CA GLU A 178 1.58 23.22 4.82
C GLU A 178 0.37 24.12 4.54
N LEU A 179 -0.43 24.40 5.57
CA LEU A 179 -1.56 25.33 5.45
C LEU A 179 -1.06 26.77 5.25
N PRO A 180 -1.80 27.64 4.54
CA PRO A 180 -1.42 29.04 4.34
C PRO A 180 -1.03 29.78 5.63
N CYS A 181 -1.84 29.64 6.68
CA CYS A 181 -1.58 30.23 8.00
C CYS A 181 -0.30 29.71 8.68
N THR A 182 0.24 28.56 8.24
CA THR A 182 1.52 28.03 8.73
C THR A 182 2.67 28.82 8.12
N TYR A 183 2.59 29.24 6.86
CA TYR A 183 3.60 30.14 6.29
C TYR A 183 3.54 31.52 6.94
N ASP A 184 2.34 32.04 7.20
CA ASP A 184 2.15 33.33 7.88
C ASP A 184 2.80 33.33 9.28
N ILE A 185 2.54 32.29 10.09
CA ILE A 185 3.12 32.20 11.44
C ILE A 185 4.63 31.97 11.41
N VAL A 186 5.14 31.22 10.42
CA VAL A 186 6.58 31.00 10.25
C VAL A 186 7.28 32.32 9.93
N ALA A 187 6.74 33.12 9.01
CA ALA A 187 7.27 34.43 8.65
C ALA A 187 7.23 35.40 9.85
N TYR A 188 6.09 35.46 10.55
CA TYR A 188 5.96 36.26 11.77
C TYR A 188 7.02 35.87 12.82
N THR A 189 7.18 34.57 13.07
CA THR A 189 8.14 34.07 14.05
C THR A 189 9.57 34.42 13.65
N GLU A 190 9.91 34.27 12.37
CA GLU A 190 11.23 34.63 11.88
C GLU A 190 11.54 36.12 12.09
N GLU A 191 10.59 37.00 11.79
CA GLU A 191 10.74 38.46 11.99
C GLU A 191 10.85 38.82 13.48
N ASP A 192 9.98 38.27 14.32
CA ASP A 192 9.97 38.55 15.75
C ASP A 192 11.26 38.06 16.45
N TYR A 193 11.72 36.84 16.14
CA TYR A 193 12.97 36.34 16.71
C TYR A 193 14.20 37.07 16.16
N LYS A 194 14.20 37.53 14.90
CA LYS A 194 15.26 38.42 14.37
C LYS A 194 15.29 39.76 15.08
N TYR A 195 14.13 40.31 15.42
CA TYR A 195 14.02 41.55 16.18
C TYR A 195 14.58 41.38 17.61
N ARG A 196 14.22 40.29 18.29
CA ARG A 196 14.71 39.96 19.64
C ARG A 196 16.18 39.57 19.67
N PHE A 197 16.66 38.88 18.64
CA PHE A 197 18.01 38.34 18.52
C PHE A 197 18.56 38.63 17.10
N PRO A 198 19.33 39.70 16.89
CA PRO A 198 19.76 40.14 15.55
C PRO A 198 20.51 39.08 14.71
N ASN A 199 21.18 38.12 15.35
CA ASN A 199 21.92 37.04 14.68
C ASN A 199 21.07 35.79 14.40
N PHE A 200 19.81 35.75 14.86
CA PHE A 200 18.94 34.61 14.66
C PHE A 200 18.63 34.39 13.18
N LYS A 201 18.64 33.12 12.77
CA LYS A 201 18.30 32.68 11.42
C LYS A 201 17.38 31.48 11.49
N LEU A 202 16.24 31.57 10.81
CA LEU A 202 15.41 30.42 10.51
C LEU A 202 15.81 29.87 9.14
N HIS A 203 16.33 28.65 9.10
CA HIS A 203 16.73 28.02 7.85
C HIS A 203 15.56 27.24 7.26
N HIS A 204 15.20 27.57 6.02
CA HIS A 204 14.19 26.84 5.26
C HIS A 204 14.85 25.68 4.53
N ALA A 205 14.43 24.46 4.87
CA ALA A 205 14.80 23.25 4.16
C ALA A 205 13.65 22.95 3.18
N VAL A 206 13.88 23.19 1.88
CA VAL A 206 12.87 23.11 0.82
C VAL A 206 13.24 22.01 -0.18
N SER A 207 12.23 21.30 -0.69
CA SER A 207 12.37 20.34 -1.78
C SER A 207 12.61 21.05 -3.12
N ASP A 208 13.47 20.49 -3.97
CA ASP A 208 13.63 20.87 -5.38
C ASP A 208 12.46 20.41 -6.27
N ARG A 209 11.50 19.68 -5.69
CA ARG A 209 10.35 19.07 -6.39
C ARG A 209 9.04 19.45 -5.71
N ASN A 210 8.03 19.77 -6.52
CA ASN A 210 6.68 20.10 -6.07
C ASN A 210 5.95 18.88 -5.48
N ALA A 211 5.30 19.05 -4.33
CA ALA A 211 4.62 17.97 -3.62
C ALA A 211 3.48 17.35 -4.44
N LEU A 212 2.66 18.17 -5.11
CA LEU A 212 1.53 17.70 -5.89
C LEU A 212 1.97 16.84 -7.08
N ASP A 213 3.09 17.17 -7.70
CA ASP A 213 3.65 16.37 -8.80
C ASP A 213 4.18 15.02 -8.30
N LEU A 214 4.80 15.00 -7.11
CA LEU A 214 5.18 13.74 -6.47
C LEU A 214 3.95 12.89 -6.10
N TRP A 215 2.83 13.50 -5.68
CA TRP A 215 1.57 12.78 -5.46
C TRP A 215 1.03 12.14 -6.75
N LYS A 216 1.08 12.86 -7.88
CA LYS A 216 0.69 12.31 -9.18
C LYS A 216 1.63 11.19 -9.64
N GLN A 217 2.94 11.36 -9.43
CA GLN A 217 3.96 10.43 -9.89
C GLN A 217 4.04 9.16 -9.03
N TYR A 218 4.03 9.30 -7.69
CA TYR A 218 4.21 8.21 -6.73
C TYR A 218 2.89 7.62 -6.25
N GLY A 219 1.80 8.36 -6.44
CA GLY A 219 0.52 8.10 -5.81
C GLY A 219 0.40 8.74 -4.42
N PRO A 220 -0.83 8.92 -3.90
CA PRO A 220 -1.06 9.45 -2.57
C PRO A 220 -0.28 8.68 -1.48
N PRO A 221 0.35 9.36 -0.52
CA PRO A 221 0.89 8.72 0.67
C PRO A 221 -0.24 8.05 1.46
N SER A 222 0.07 6.99 2.17
CA SER A 222 -0.90 6.22 2.94
C SER A 222 -0.41 5.94 4.36
N ARG A 223 -1.26 5.36 5.20
CA ARG A 223 -0.90 5.03 6.59
C ARG A 223 0.24 4.00 6.68
N VAL A 224 0.35 3.16 5.65
CA VAL A 224 1.33 2.08 5.54
C VAL A 224 2.55 2.46 4.71
N ASN A 225 2.45 3.42 3.80
CA ASN A 225 3.57 3.95 3.03
C ASN A 225 3.60 5.50 3.11
N ARG A 226 4.35 6.00 4.09
CA ARG A 226 4.48 7.44 4.40
C ARG A 226 5.65 8.08 3.65
N TRP A 227 5.73 7.87 2.34
CA TRP A 227 6.85 8.36 1.54
C TRP A 227 7.06 9.87 1.69
N CYS A 228 6.01 10.65 1.91
CA CYS A 228 6.10 12.10 2.11
C CYS A 228 6.99 12.48 3.31
N CYS A 229 6.98 11.73 4.41
CA CYS A 229 7.86 12.02 5.55
C CYS A 229 9.34 11.75 5.23
N SER A 230 9.63 10.69 4.47
CA SER A 230 11.00 10.35 4.09
C SER A 230 11.53 11.30 3.01
N VAL A 231 10.71 11.62 2.01
CA VAL A 231 11.10 12.44 0.86
C VAL A 231 11.05 13.93 1.21
N MET A 232 9.91 14.44 1.70
CA MET A 232 9.70 15.89 1.86
C MET A 232 10.16 16.46 3.20
N LYS A 233 10.39 15.61 4.23
CA LYS A 233 10.90 16.08 5.53
C LYS A 233 12.35 15.66 5.75
N THR A 234 12.58 14.35 5.80
CA THR A 234 13.88 13.79 6.18
C THR A 234 14.97 14.12 5.17
N THR A 235 14.74 13.82 3.90
CA THR A 235 15.75 13.99 2.85
C THR A 235 16.12 15.46 2.71
N VAL A 236 15.11 16.34 2.69
CA VAL A 236 15.28 17.79 2.58
C VAL A 236 16.07 18.35 3.77
N PHE A 237 15.73 17.95 5.00
CA PHE A 237 16.49 18.32 6.20
C PHE A 237 17.95 17.88 6.12
N ARG A 238 18.21 16.64 5.73
CA ARG A 238 19.57 16.09 5.66
C ARG A 238 20.42 16.80 4.62
N ARG A 239 19.84 17.13 3.45
CA ARG A 239 20.49 17.95 2.42
C ARG A 239 20.81 19.35 2.95
N LYS A 240 19.86 19.98 3.66
CA LYS A 240 20.08 21.30 4.25
C LYS A 240 21.20 21.29 5.28
N MET A 241 21.31 20.25 6.12
CA MET A 241 22.44 20.12 7.05
C MET A 241 23.77 20.01 6.30
N LYS A 242 23.87 19.20 5.24
CA LYS A 242 25.09 19.10 4.43
C LYS A 242 25.50 20.46 3.83
N GLU A 243 24.53 21.20 3.30
CA GLU A 243 24.73 22.56 2.79
C GLU A 243 25.26 23.50 3.87
N LEU A 244 24.63 23.54 5.04
CA LEU A 244 24.99 24.42 6.15
C LEU A 244 26.37 24.13 6.75
N HIS A 245 26.82 22.88 6.67
CA HIS A 245 28.16 22.45 7.11
C HIS A 245 29.19 22.39 5.98
N ASN A 246 28.80 22.73 4.75
CA ASN A 246 29.66 22.65 3.55
C ASN A 246 30.40 21.30 3.44
N THR A 247 29.65 20.19 3.54
CA THR A 247 30.22 18.84 3.57
C THR A 247 29.34 17.83 2.84
N ASP A 248 29.98 16.83 2.23
CA ASP A 248 29.26 15.72 1.61
C ASP A 248 28.82 14.65 2.63
N LYS A 249 29.55 14.54 3.75
CA LYS A 249 29.26 13.57 4.83
C LYS A 249 28.04 14.03 5.61
N GLN A 250 27.16 13.11 5.99
CA GLN A 250 25.99 13.48 6.79
C GLN A 250 26.41 13.94 8.20
N PRO A 251 26.16 15.20 8.59
CA PRO A 251 26.51 15.70 9.92
C PRO A 251 25.77 14.94 11.01
N LYS A 252 26.43 14.78 12.15
CA LYS A 252 25.88 14.23 13.37
C LYS A 252 25.30 15.37 14.20
N VAL A 253 24.00 15.36 14.48
CA VAL A 253 23.34 16.49 15.16
C VAL A 253 22.42 16.05 16.28
N VAL A 254 22.25 16.93 17.26
CA VAL A 254 21.16 16.88 18.23
C VAL A 254 19.99 17.67 17.67
N VAL A 255 18.79 17.11 17.73
CA VAL A 255 17.55 17.75 17.30
C VAL A 255 16.61 17.86 18.50
N TYR A 256 16.36 19.08 18.93
CA TYR A 256 15.27 19.39 19.86
C TYR A 256 13.94 19.34 19.09
N GLU A 257 13.05 18.41 19.45
CA GLU A 257 11.74 18.22 18.81
C GLU A 257 10.58 18.31 19.82
N GLY A 258 9.44 18.87 19.38
CA GLY A 258 8.23 19.04 20.20
C GLY A 258 7.32 17.80 20.22
N VAL A 259 7.87 16.62 20.53
CA VAL A 259 7.08 15.38 20.69
C VAL A 259 6.69 15.21 22.15
N ARG A 260 5.40 14.95 22.43
CA ARG A 260 4.86 14.71 23.78
C ARG A 260 4.37 13.26 23.93
N SER A 261 4.46 12.71 25.13
CA SER A 261 4.01 11.36 25.49
C SER A 261 2.49 11.22 25.30
N ASP A 262 1.75 12.25 25.69
CA ASP A 262 0.29 12.41 25.65
C ASP A 262 -0.30 12.47 24.22
N GLU A 263 0.51 12.68 23.17
CA GLU A 263 -0.03 12.76 21.81
C GLU A 263 -0.55 11.41 21.25
N SER A 264 -0.06 10.27 21.76
CA SER A 264 -0.55 8.92 21.40
C SER A 264 0.15 7.81 22.19
N ALA A 265 -0.49 6.65 22.32
CA ALA A 265 0.10 5.44 22.91
C ALA A 265 1.44 5.00 22.28
N ARG A 266 1.69 5.32 21.00
CA ARG A 266 3.00 5.04 20.37
C ARG A 266 4.08 6.01 20.84
N ARG A 267 3.72 7.27 21.06
CA ARG A 267 4.66 8.33 21.45
C ARG A 267 4.99 8.27 22.93
N SER A 268 4.08 7.80 23.78
CA SER A 268 4.36 7.55 25.20
C SER A 268 5.45 6.51 25.45
N ALA A 269 5.71 5.62 24.49
CA ALA A 269 6.78 4.62 24.54
C ALA A 269 8.15 5.14 24.07
N TYR A 270 8.26 6.41 23.65
CA TYR A 270 9.55 6.97 23.21
C TYR A 270 10.42 7.34 24.42
N GLU A 271 11.72 7.15 24.28
CA GLU A 271 12.68 7.70 25.23
C GLU A 271 12.75 9.23 25.11
N ARG A 272 13.07 9.94 26.20
CA ARG A 272 13.18 11.41 26.15
C ARG A 272 14.40 11.88 25.33
N ILE A 273 15.48 11.11 25.35
CA ILE A 273 16.63 11.23 24.45
C ILE A 273 16.71 9.94 23.64
N GLY A 274 16.61 10.02 22.32
CA GLY A 274 16.71 8.86 21.44
C GLY A 274 17.88 8.95 20.49
N ALA A 275 18.77 7.95 20.47
CA ALA A 275 19.88 7.86 19.53
C ALA A 275 19.52 7.05 18.28
N ASN A 276 19.79 7.59 17.10
CA ASN A 276 19.55 6.93 15.79
C ASN A 276 18.11 6.40 15.58
N VAL A 277 17.12 6.96 16.30
CA VAL A 277 15.75 6.41 16.34
C VAL A 277 15.06 6.44 14.97
N LYS A 278 15.16 7.57 14.27
CA LYS A 278 14.57 7.74 12.94
C LYS A 278 15.60 7.53 11.83
N HIS A 279 16.82 8.04 12.06
CA HIS A 279 17.86 8.11 11.05
C HIS A 279 19.26 8.05 11.68
N PRO A 280 20.28 7.53 10.96
CA PRO A 280 21.68 7.60 11.38
C PRO A 280 22.14 9.02 11.74
N ASN A 281 23.07 9.14 12.67
CA ASN A 281 23.72 10.40 13.03
C ASN A 281 22.77 11.45 13.65
N LEU A 282 21.63 11.05 14.22
CA LEU A 282 20.72 11.96 14.94
C LEU A 282 20.53 11.53 16.39
N TYR A 283 20.55 12.50 17.30
CA TYR A 283 19.98 12.37 18.64
C TYR A 283 18.72 13.24 18.72
N ASN A 284 17.58 12.65 19.06
CA ASN A 284 16.36 13.40 19.29
C ASN A 284 16.23 13.70 20.79
N CYS A 285 16.21 14.97 21.15
CA CYS A 285 15.96 15.44 22.51
C CYS A 285 14.55 16.04 22.57
N ARG A 286 13.77 15.65 23.59
CA ARG A 286 12.35 16.01 23.70
C ARG A 286 12.10 16.79 25.00
N PRO A 287 12.33 18.12 25.02
CA PRO A 287 12.23 18.93 26.24
C PRO A 287 10.86 18.85 26.90
N ILE A 288 9.80 18.98 26.09
CA ILE A 288 8.40 18.98 26.55
C ILE A 288 7.76 17.59 26.53
N PHE A 289 8.55 16.51 26.60
CA PHE A 289 8.03 15.14 26.43
C PHE A 289 6.91 14.80 27.40
N ARG A 290 7.00 15.29 28.64
CA ARG A 290 6.02 15.04 29.71
C ARG A 290 4.88 16.07 29.76
N TRP A 291 4.91 17.06 28.87
CA TRP A 291 3.90 18.11 28.89
C TRP A 291 2.59 17.61 28.27
N ASN A 292 1.46 17.98 28.87
CA ASN A 292 0.14 17.79 28.29
C ASN A 292 -0.27 18.98 27.40
N ASP A 293 -1.42 18.88 26.71
CA ASP A 293 -1.85 19.92 25.77
C ASP A 293 -2.16 21.26 26.46
N THR A 294 -2.73 21.22 27.66
CA THR A 294 -3.09 22.40 28.46
C THR A 294 -1.84 23.17 28.90
N GLU A 295 -0.83 22.47 29.40
CA GLU A 295 0.46 23.03 29.82
C GLU A 295 1.14 23.80 28.68
N VAL A 296 1.12 23.24 27.46
CA VAL A 296 1.65 23.92 26.26
C VAL A 296 0.91 25.25 26.00
N PHE A 297 -0.42 25.26 26.06
CA PHE A 297 -1.20 26.49 25.86
C PHE A 297 -0.97 27.52 26.96
N LEU A 298 -0.95 27.10 28.23
CA LEU A 298 -0.70 28.00 29.36
C LEU A 298 0.70 28.62 29.28
N TYR A 299 1.71 27.83 28.91
CA TYR A 299 3.05 28.36 28.66
C TYR A 299 3.02 29.39 27.53
N MET A 300 2.44 29.07 26.36
CA MET A 300 2.36 30.01 25.24
C MET A 300 1.69 31.33 25.63
N PHE A 301 0.58 31.27 26.39
CA PHE A 301 -0.11 32.47 26.86
C PHE A 301 0.75 33.26 27.86
N SER A 302 1.40 32.60 28.81
CA SER A 302 2.28 33.26 29.79
C SER A 302 3.46 33.99 29.15
N ARG A 303 3.91 33.52 27.99
CA ARG A 303 5.03 34.07 27.22
C ARG A 303 4.60 35.03 26.10
N GLY A 304 3.30 35.17 25.86
CA GLY A 304 2.78 35.98 24.74
C GLY A 304 3.21 35.44 23.37
N ILE A 305 3.39 34.12 23.23
CA ILE A 305 3.79 33.49 21.97
C ILE A 305 2.58 33.46 21.03
N GLU A 306 2.74 33.99 19.82
CA GLU A 306 1.66 34.04 18.84
C GLU A 306 1.21 32.62 18.42
N LEU A 307 -0.10 32.41 18.45
CA LEU A 307 -0.71 31.12 18.16
C LEU A 307 -1.04 31.02 16.68
N ASN A 308 -0.64 29.91 16.04
CA ASN A 308 -1.05 29.64 14.66
C ASN A 308 -2.60 29.69 14.55
N PRO A 309 -3.17 30.52 13.65
CA PRO A 309 -4.62 30.74 13.55
C PRO A 309 -5.44 29.45 13.38
N ALA A 310 -4.86 28.40 12.82
CA ALA A 310 -5.53 27.11 12.66
C ALA A 310 -6.01 26.49 13.99
N TYR A 311 -5.31 26.72 15.10
CA TYR A 311 -5.74 26.24 16.43
C TYR A 311 -7.00 26.96 16.91
N ARG A 312 -7.14 28.26 16.58
CA ARG A 312 -8.35 29.05 16.88
C ARG A 312 -9.57 28.56 16.09
N MET A 313 -9.33 27.95 14.92
CA MET A 313 -10.34 27.36 14.06
C MET A 313 -10.70 25.91 14.43
N GLY A 314 -10.07 25.34 15.46
CA GLY A 314 -10.40 24.02 16.02
C GLY A 314 -9.50 22.87 15.55
N LEU A 315 -8.42 23.13 14.82
CA LEU A 315 -7.41 22.10 14.55
C LEU A 315 -6.61 21.81 15.83
N THR A 316 -6.49 20.54 16.21
CA THR A 316 -5.69 20.12 17.38
C THR A 316 -4.22 19.92 17.03
N ARG A 317 -3.92 19.69 15.74
CA ARG A 317 -2.57 19.64 15.18
C ARG A 317 -2.57 20.32 13.82
N VAL A 318 -1.54 21.12 13.59
CA VAL A 318 -1.33 21.85 12.33
C VAL A 318 -0.17 21.21 11.58
N GLY A 319 -0.35 21.07 10.26
CA GLY A 319 0.62 20.46 9.37
C GLY A 319 0.08 20.45 7.95
N CYS A 320 0.26 19.33 7.23
CA CYS A 320 -0.09 19.24 5.82
C CYS A 320 -1.61 19.33 5.56
N GLY A 321 -2.01 20.02 4.49
CA GLY A 321 -3.41 20.24 4.11
C GLY A 321 -4.20 18.98 3.72
N VAL A 322 -3.53 17.91 3.29
CA VAL A 322 -4.12 16.57 3.16
C VAL A 322 -3.14 15.55 3.70
N CYS A 323 -3.56 14.76 4.68
CA CYS A 323 -2.70 13.78 5.35
C CYS A 323 -3.47 12.48 5.60
N PRO A 324 -2.89 11.29 5.31
CA PRO A 324 -3.55 10.01 5.58
C PRO A 324 -3.73 9.71 7.09
N PHE A 325 -3.22 10.58 7.97
CA PHE A 325 -3.39 10.53 9.44
C PHE A 325 -4.26 11.66 9.98
N ALA A 326 -4.86 12.47 9.10
CA ALA A 326 -5.84 13.45 9.52
C ALA A 326 -7.05 12.74 10.16
N SER A 327 -7.61 13.34 11.19
CA SER A 327 -8.92 12.94 11.69
C SER A 327 -10.01 13.46 10.76
N ASP A 328 -11.16 12.81 10.75
CA ASP A 328 -12.31 13.26 9.95
C ASP A 328 -12.70 14.72 10.27
N TRP A 329 -12.50 15.15 11.51
CA TRP A 329 -12.65 16.56 11.93
C TRP A 329 -11.65 17.49 11.25
N SER A 330 -10.38 17.11 11.20
CA SER A 330 -9.34 17.91 10.56
C SER A 330 -9.57 18.01 9.06
N GLU A 331 -9.97 16.91 8.41
CA GLU A 331 -10.31 16.91 6.98
C GLU A 331 -11.49 17.82 6.68
N TYR A 332 -12.56 17.77 7.50
CA TYR A 332 -13.70 18.67 7.39
C TYR A 332 -13.28 20.14 7.52
N LEU A 333 -12.53 20.48 8.57
CA LEU A 333 -12.07 21.85 8.83
C LEU A 333 -11.22 22.37 7.67
N ILE A 334 -10.20 21.62 7.27
CA ILE A 334 -9.29 22.06 6.20
C ILE A 334 -10.06 22.21 4.88
N ARG A 335 -10.99 21.30 4.56
CA ARG A 335 -11.79 21.41 3.33
C ARG A 335 -12.72 22.63 3.33
N ARG A 336 -13.23 23.02 4.50
CA ARG A 336 -14.11 24.18 4.68
C ARG A 336 -13.33 25.51 4.65
N ILE A 337 -12.17 25.56 5.31
CA ILE A 337 -11.38 26.78 5.49
C ILE A 337 -10.43 27.01 4.30
N TYR A 338 -9.78 25.94 3.81
CA TYR A 338 -8.78 25.96 2.73
C TYR A 338 -9.19 25.04 1.56
N PRO A 339 -10.34 25.31 0.90
CA PRO A 339 -10.91 24.41 -0.11
C PRO A 339 -9.96 24.14 -1.28
N ASP A 340 -9.17 25.13 -1.71
CA ASP A 340 -8.28 25.02 -2.87
C ASP A 340 -7.07 24.13 -2.63
N ILE A 341 -6.56 24.09 -1.39
CA ILE A 341 -5.48 23.17 -0.99
C ILE A 341 -6.00 21.73 -1.06
N SER A 342 -7.13 21.47 -0.40
CA SER A 342 -7.72 20.13 -0.35
C SER A 342 -8.11 19.61 -1.75
N LYS A 343 -8.73 20.46 -2.58
CA LYS A 343 -9.21 20.09 -3.92
C LYS A 343 -8.13 19.50 -4.82
N LYS A 344 -6.91 20.05 -4.80
CA LYS A 344 -5.79 19.59 -5.64
C LYS A 344 -5.37 18.16 -5.31
N TYR A 345 -5.22 17.85 -4.02
CA TYR A 345 -4.80 16.51 -3.57
C TYR A 345 -5.94 15.49 -3.64
N VAL A 346 -7.18 15.91 -3.35
CA VAL A 346 -8.36 15.05 -3.50
C VAL A 346 -8.54 14.59 -4.94
N ALA A 347 -8.28 15.44 -5.94
CA ALA A 347 -8.34 15.05 -7.34
C ALA A 347 -7.42 13.86 -7.68
N VAL A 348 -6.21 13.80 -7.10
CA VAL A 348 -5.30 12.65 -7.29
C VAL A 348 -5.88 11.36 -6.69
N ILE A 349 -6.60 11.47 -5.57
CA ILE A 349 -7.28 10.34 -4.94
C ILE A 349 -8.49 9.88 -5.77
N GLU A 350 -9.23 10.83 -6.35
CA GLU A 350 -10.34 10.54 -7.27
C GLU A 350 -9.85 9.79 -8.51
N ASP A 351 -8.73 10.21 -9.12
CA ASP A 351 -8.11 9.53 -10.25
C ASP A 351 -7.68 8.10 -9.88
N MET A 352 -7.10 7.93 -8.68
CA MET A 352 -6.76 6.60 -8.16
C MET A 352 -8.01 5.72 -8.00
N ALA A 353 -9.13 6.28 -7.53
CA ALA A 353 -10.40 5.57 -7.39
C ALA A 353 -10.98 5.15 -8.75
N ARG A 354 -10.94 6.03 -9.76
CA ARG A 354 -11.36 5.72 -11.14
C ARG A 354 -10.53 4.58 -11.73
N ASN A 355 -9.23 4.59 -11.49
CA ASN A 355 -8.32 3.53 -11.94
C ASN A 355 -8.56 2.16 -11.27
N LEU A 356 -9.27 2.13 -10.14
CA LEU A 356 -9.78 0.91 -9.50
C LEU A 356 -11.12 0.44 -10.08
N GLY A 357 -11.70 1.18 -11.03
CA GLY A 357 -13.00 0.89 -11.65
C GLY A 357 -14.19 1.58 -10.96
N LEU A 358 -13.95 2.51 -10.04
CA LEU A 358 -15.01 3.31 -9.40
C LEU A 358 -15.36 4.49 -10.31
N ASN A 359 -16.43 4.34 -11.10
CA ASN A 359 -16.76 5.30 -12.16
C ASN A 359 -17.86 6.32 -11.79
N SER A 360 -18.64 6.10 -10.73
CA SER A 360 -19.67 7.05 -10.28
C SER A 360 -19.15 7.95 -9.15
N LYS A 361 -19.66 9.19 -9.09
CA LYS A 361 -19.24 10.18 -8.10
C LYS A 361 -19.55 9.72 -6.68
N GLU A 362 -20.67 9.04 -6.49
CA GLU A 362 -21.12 8.50 -5.19
C GLU A 362 -20.13 7.47 -4.68
N LYS A 363 -19.70 6.52 -5.53
CA LYS A 363 -18.72 5.48 -5.16
C LYS A 363 -17.33 6.06 -4.88
N ILE A 364 -16.91 7.07 -5.63
CA ILE A 364 -15.64 7.76 -5.40
C ILE A 364 -15.70 8.50 -4.05
N ASN A 365 -16.77 9.24 -3.79
CA ASN A 365 -16.96 9.95 -2.53
C ASN A 365 -17.01 8.98 -1.34
N GLU A 366 -17.67 7.83 -1.49
CA GLU A 366 -17.70 6.76 -0.48
C GLU A 366 -16.28 6.20 -0.24
N TYR A 367 -15.52 5.92 -1.29
CA TYR A 367 -14.14 5.44 -1.18
C TYR A 367 -13.22 6.43 -0.44
N ILE A 368 -13.40 7.72 -0.68
CA ILE A 368 -12.64 8.79 -0.01
C ILE A 368 -13.08 8.91 1.45
N SER A 369 -14.39 9.02 1.71
CA SER A 369 -14.96 9.22 3.05
C SER A 369 -14.78 8.02 3.98
N SER A 370 -14.68 6.81 3.42
CA SER A 370 -14.39 5.57 4.18
C SER A 370 -12.90 5.37 4.46
N ASN A 371 -12.06 6.35 4.13
CA ASN A 371 -10.61 6.33 4.36
C ASN A 371 -9.89 5.15 3.68
N ASN A 372 -10.49 4.56 2.64
CA ASN A 372 -9.92 3.38 1.96
C ASN A 372 -8.61 3.72 1.23
N TRP A 373 -8.49 4.91 0.67
CA TRP A 373 -7.26 5.40 0.06
C TRP A 373 -6.09 5.47 1.05
N GLN A 374 -6.37 5.81 2.32
CA GLN A 374 -5.37 5.91 3.38
C GLN A 374 -4.81 4.54 3.77
N LYS A 375 -5.51 3.44 3.44
CA LYS A 375 -5.09 2.06 3.71
C LYS A 375 -4.34 1.42 2.53
N ASN A 376 -4.23 2.11 1.40
CA ASN A 376 -3.62 1.54 0.20
C ASN A 376 -2.11 1.30 0.40
N ALA A 377 -1.68 0.04 0.32
CA ALA A 377 -0.32 -0.39 0.58
C ALA A 377 0.62 -0.43 -0.63
N GLY A 378 0.10 -0.29 -1.85
CA GLY A 378 0.89 -0.51 -3.07
C GLY A 378 0.29 0.15 -4.31
N GLY A 379 0.70 -0.28 -5.49
CA GLY A 379 0.37 0.37 -6.76
C GLY A 379 -1.07 0.20 -7.23
N ARG A 380 -1.97 -0.44 -6.45
CA ARG A 380 -3.37 -0.67 -6.87
C ARG A 380 -4.06 0.69 -7.06
N GLY A 381 -4.61 0.94 -8.25
CA GLY A 381 -5.22 2.23 -8.61
C GLY A 381 -4.23 3.28 -9.12
N LEU A 382 -2.92 3.01 -9.10
CA LEU A 382 -1.95 3.86 -9.78
C LEU A 382 -1.84 3.48 -11.26
N ILE A 383 -1.43 4.43 -12.08
CA ILE A 383 -1.12 4.19 -13.49
C ILE A 383 0.27 3.54 -13.54
N PRO A 384 0.41 2.30 -14.05
CA PRO A 384 1.72 1.69 -14.21
C PRO A 384 2.53 2.48 -15.24
N ASP A 385 3.79 2.72 -14.93
CA ASP A 385 4.73 3.40 -15.83
C ASP A 385 5.53 2.42 -16.68
N GLY A 386 5.10 1.15 -16.74
CA GLY A 386 5.73 0.07 -17.50
C GLY A 386 6.95 -0.57 -16.84
N SER A 387 7.53 0.06 -15.82
CA SER A 387 8.67 -0.50 -15.09
C SER A 387 8.27 -1.68 -14.21
N ARG A 388 9.09 -2.74 -14.20
CA ARG A 388 8.81 -3.97 -13.45
C ARG A 388 10.07 -4.76 -13.14
N VAL A 389 9.97 -5.58 -12.09
CA VAL A 389 10.96 -6.58 -11.70
C VAL A 389 10.29 -7.94 -11.64
N ASP A 390 10.74 -8.88 -12.47
CA ASP A 390 10.34 -10.28 -12.43
C ASP A 390 11.46 -11.12 -11.91
N LEU A 391 11.28 -11.67 -10.72
CA LEU A 391 12.12 -12.73 -10.22
C LEU A 391 11.72 -14.03 -10.93
N ILE A 392 12.61 -14.54 -11.78
CA ILE A 392 12.40 -15.75 -12.59
C ILE A 392 12.72 -16.98 -11.75
N SER A 393 13.93 -17.01 -11.17
CA SER A 393 14.38 -18.06 -10.26
C SER A 393 15.27 -17.50 -9.15
N LYS A 394 15.35 -18.23 -8.03
CA LYS A 394 16.34 -18.00 -6.97
C LYS A 394 17.41 -19.08 -6.91
N GLU A 395 17.09 -20.28 -7.40
CA GLU A 395 17.93 -21.47 -7.33
C GLU A 395 17.79 -22.33 -8.60
N PRO A 396 18.88 -22.94 -9.11
CA PRO A 396 20.24 -22.88 -8.59
C PRO A 396 20.93 -21.52 -8.79
N ASN A 397 20.36 -20.67 -9.64
CA ASN A 397 20.84 -19.33 -9.96
C ASN A 397 19.77 -18.30 -9.60
N PHE A 398 20.21 -17.12 -9.18
CA PHE A 398 19.33 -15.98 -9.01
C PHE A 398 19.16 -15.33 -10.37
N GLU A 399 17.95 -15.39 -10.91
CA GLU A 399 17.63 -14.83 -12.22
C GLU A 399 16.48 -13.85 -12.09
N CYS A 400 16.69 -12.65 -12.63
CA CYS A 400 15.70 -11.60 -12.56
C CYS A 400 15.72 -10.74 -13.84
N VAL A 401 14.54 -10.37 -14.32
CA VAL A 401 14.35 -9.47 -15.45
C VAL A 401 13.80 -8.14 -14.96
N VAL A 402 14.46 -7.05 -15.34
CA VAL A 402 13.97 -5.68 -15.16
C VAL A 402 13.48 -5.16 -16.49
N THR A 403 12.22 -4.72 -16.55
CA THR A 403 11.63 -4.04 -17.71
C THR A 403 11.61 -2.54 -17.45
N GLN A 404 11.93 -1.74 -18.47
CA GLN A 404 12.05 -0.27 -18.42
C GLN A 404 12.86 0.22 -17.21
N PRO A 405 14.16 -0.16 -17.13
CA PRO A 405 15.03 0.27 -16.05
C PRO A 405 15.14 1.81 -15.99
N LYS A 406 15.13 2.36 -14.78
CA LYS A 406 15.17 3.81 -14.53
C LYS A 406 16.50 4.30 -13.97
N SER A 407 17.37 3.39 -13.56
CA SER A 407 18.71 3.70 -13.09
C SER A 407 19.67 2.57 -13.47
N ASP A 408 20.96 2.88 -13.52
CA ASP A 408 22.00 1.91 -13.84
C ASP A 408 22.16 0.89 -12.69
N TRP A 409 22.03 -0.39 -13.02
CA TRP A 409 22.17 -1.51 -12.08
C TRP A 409 23.56 -1.57 -11.46
N ARG A 410 24.60 -1.11 -12.18
CA ARG A 410 26.01 -1.14 -11.73
C ARG A 410 26.23 -0.27 -10.50
N ILE A 411 25.51 0.84 -10.39
CA ILE A 411 25.57 1.73 -9.22
C ILE A 411 25.08 1.01 -7.98
N TRP A 412 23.94 0.32 -8.10
CA TRP A 412 23.33 -0.39 -6.98
C TRP A 412 24.07 -1.68 -6.65
N LEU A 413 24.62 -2.38 -7.65
CA LEU A 413 25.49 -3.53 -7.40
C LEU A 413 26.77 -3.08 -6.69
N PHE A 414 27.38 -1.97 -7.10
CA PHE A 414 28.53 -1.40 -6.39
C PHE A 414 28.17 -1.02 -4.95
N ALA A 415 26.98 -0.45 -4.70
CA ALA A 415 26.53 -0.15 -3.35
C ALA A 415 26.31 -1.41 -2.47
N MET A 416 26.12 -2.57 -3.10
CA MET A 416 26.02 -3.88 -2.44
C MET A 416 27.41 -4.47 -2.19
N CYS A 417 28.30 -4.46 -3.18
CA CYS A 417 29.66 -4.98 -3.03
C CYS A 417 30.58 -4.59 -4.19
N GLU A 418 31.88 -4.80 -3.99
CA GLU A 418 32.86 -4.77 -5.08
C GLU A 418 32.55 -5.84 -6.14
N PHE A 419 32.73 -5.45 -7.40
CA PHE A 419 32.62 -6.37 -8.53
C PHE A 419 33.56 -5.94 -9.66
N VAL A 420 33.94 -6.92 -10.47
CA VAL A 420 34.66 -6.73 -11.72
C VAL A 420 33.82 -7.28 -12.86
N SER A 421 33.87 -6.64 -14.01
CA SER A 421 33.10 -7.07 -15.18
C SER A 421 33.73 -6.62 -16.47
N GLU A 422 33.48 -7.39 -17.52
CA GLU A 422 33.83 -7.10 -18.90
C GLU A 422 32.55 -7.09 -19.74
N VAL A 423 32.52 -6.21 -20.74
CA VAL A 423 31.35 -6.03 -21.62
C VAL A 423 31.73 -6.49 -23.02
N SER A 424 30.92 -7.39 -23.60
CA SER A 424 31.03 -7.85 -24.97
C SER A 424 29.64 -7.96 -25.59
N GLU A 425 29.39 -7.30 -26.71
CA GLU A 425 28.15 -7.42 -27.50
C GLU A 425 26.85 -7.30 -26.67
N ASN A 426 26.75 -6.29 -25.78
CA ASN A 426 25.63 -6.04 -24.84
C ASN A 426 25.44 -7.08 -23.73
N ILE A 427 26.39 -8.00 -23.59
CA ILE A 427 26.45 -8.96 -22.49
C ILE A 427 27.59 -8.53 -21.56
N THR A 428 27.24 -8.21 -20.32
CA THR A 428 28.22 -7.97 -19.26
C THR A 428 28.43 -9.27 -18.49
N ARG A 429 29.68 -9.75 -18.42
CA ARG A 429 30.05 -10.91 -17.59
C ARG A 429 31.00 -10.46 -16.50
N GLY A 430 30.83 -10.96 -15.28
CA GLY A 430 31.63 -10.49 -14.16
C GLY A 430 31.63 -11.41 -12.96
N GLN A 431 32.37 -10.97 -11.94
CA GLN A 431 32.41 -11.58 -10.62
C GLN A 431 32.17 -10.52 -9.56
N MET A 432 31.32 -10.82 -8.59
CA MET A 432 31.03 -9.98 -7.44
C MET A 432 31.48 -10.65 -6.16
N ASN A 433 32.01 -9.89 -5.21
CA ASN A 433 32.43 -10.39 -3.90
C ASN A 433 31.40 -10.04 -2.84
N PHE A 434 30.54 -10.98 -2.47
CA PHE A 434 29.55 -10.76 -1.43
C PHE A 434 29.94 -11.49 -0.15
N SER A 435 30.22 -10.73 0.92
CA SER A 435 30.61 -11.27 2.24
C SER A 435 31.84 -12.20 2.20
N GLY A 436 32.79 -11.93 1.30
CA GLY A 436 34.03 -12.71 1.15
C GLY A 436 33.94 -13.87 0.16
N GLU A 437 32.76 -14.12 -0.43
CA GLU A 437 32.53 -15.19 -1.41
C GLU A 437 32.33 -14.60 -2.82
N LEU A 438 32.93 -15.25 -3.81
CA LEU A 438 32.87 -14.82 -5.21
C LEU A 438 31.71 -15.51 -5.95
N PHE A 439 30.87 -14.69 -6.58
CA PHE A 439 29.77 -15.16 -7.42
C PHE A 439 29.95 -14.64 -8.84
N ARG A 440 29.82 -15.54 -9.82
CA ARG A 440 29.77 -15.15 -11.23
C ARG A 440 28.41 -14.58 -11.55
N PHE A 441 28.38 -13.57 -12.42
CA PHE A 441 27.12 -13.05 -12.94
C PHE A 441 27.22 -12.73 -14.42
N THR A 442 26.08 -12.79 -15.09
CA THR A 442 25.88 -12.37 -16.48
C THR A 442 24.69 -11.41 -16.52
N VAL A 443 24.84 -10.32 -17.28
CA VAL A 443 23.78 -9.34 -17.51
C VAL A 443 23.61 -9.13 -19.01
N GLU A 444 22.41 -9.41 -19.52
CA GLU A 444 22.02 -9.09 -20.90
C GLU A 444 21.21 -7.79 -20.89
N GLU A 445 21.72 -6.76 -21.56
CA GLU A 445 21.11 -5.43 -21.59
C GLU A 445 20.55 -5.10 -22.98
N THR A 446 19.31 -4.64 -23.03
CA THR A 446 18.73 -3.96 -24.19
C THR A 446 18.30 -2.55 -23.80
N LYS A 447 17.80 -1.76 -24.75
CA LYS A 447 17.26 -0.42 -24.48
C LYS A 447 16.19 -0.42 -23.38
N ASN A 448 15.39 -1.48 -23.28
CA ASN A 448 14.21 -1.53 -22.41
C ASN A 448 14.23 -2.68 -21.40
N THR A 449 15.24 -3.56 -21.42
CA THR A 449 15.27 -4.74 -20.54
C THR A 449 16.68 -5.01 -20.02
N ILE A 450 16.76 -5.51 -18.79
CA ILE A 450 17.97 -6.05 -18.18
C ILE A 450 17.63 -7.45 -17.67
N ARG A 451 18.33 -8.48 -18.13
CA ARG A 451 18.25 -9.83 -17.56
C ARG A 451 19.51 -10.10 -16.78
N PHE A 452 19.40 -10.21 -15.46
CA PHE A 452 20.50 -10.40 -14.53
C PHE A 452 20.48 -11.83 -13.98
N ILE A 453 21.59 -12.55 -14.14
CA ILE A 453 21.78 -13.93 -13.67
C ILE A 453 23.01 -13.95 -12.77
N ALA A 454 22.86 -14.35 -11.50
CA ALA A 454 23.97 -14.70 -10.62
C ALA A 454 24.00 -16.22 -10.41
N GLU A 455 25.16 -16.83 -10.66
CA GLU A 455 25.35 -18.27 -10.65
C GLU A 455 25.63 -18.80 -9.23
N GLY A 456 25.15 -20.01 -8.92
CA GLY A 456 25.51 -20.71 -7.69
C GLY A 456 24.94 -20.09 -6.41
N THR A 457 23.69 -19.64 -6.45
CA THR A 457 23.04 -18.93 -5.34
C THR A 457 22.21 -19.84 -4.43
N VAL A 458 22.32 -21.16 -4.58
CA VAL A 458 21.65 -22.16 -3.74
C VAL A 458 21.96 -21.91 -2.26
N ASN A 459 20.93 -21.87 -1.41
CA ASN A 459 21.06 -21.61 0.03
C ASN A 459 21.76 -20.28 0.38
N LYS A 460 21.68 -19.26 -0.50
CA LYS A 460 22.23 -17.91 -0.25
C LYS A 460 21.13 -16.84 -0.10
N PRO A 461 20.21 -16.95 0.87
CA PRO A 461 19.05 -16.06 0.97
C PRO A 461 19.42 -14.58 1.19
N ALA A 462 20.52 -14.29 1.89
CA ALA A 462 21.01 -12.93 2.10
C ALA A 462 21.44 -12.26 0.78
N LEU A 463 22.22 -12.98 -0.05
CA LEU A 463 22.62 -12.51 -1.38
C LEU A 463 21.40 -12.32 -2.28
N GLN A 464 20.51 -13.33 -2.36
CA GLN A 464 19.30 -13.26 -3.16
C GLN A 464 18.41 -12.05 -2.76
N ALA A 465 18.29 -11.77 -1.46
CA ALA A 465 17.54 -10.61 -0.96
C ALA A 465 18.21 -9.28 -1.36
N MET A 466 19.54 -9.19 -1.29
CA MET A 466 20.28 -8.00 -1.69
C MET A 466 20.22 -7.75 -3.21
N LEU A 467 20.39 -8.78 -4.03
CA LEU A 467 20.21 -8.69 -5.48
C LEU A 467 18.77 -8.25 -5.84
N SER A 468 17.77 -8.76 -5.13
CA SER A 468 16.38 -8.32 -5.32
C SER A 468 16.21 -6.82 -5.05
N ARG A 469 16.88 -6.28 -4.01
CA ARG A 469 16.87 -4.84 -3.66
C ARG A 469 17.60 -4.00 -4.72
N VAL A 470 18.74 -4.47 -5.21
CA VAL A 470 19.51 -3.86 -6.31
C VAL A 470 18.63 -3.70 -7.56
N LEU A 471 17.96 -4.76 -7.98
CA LEU A 471 17.13 -4.75 -9.20
C LEU A 471 15.81 -3.99 -8.99
N THR A 472 15.25 -4.01 -7.78
CA THR A 472 14.10 -3.17 -7.41
C THR A 472 14.42 -1.68 -7.52
N LYS A 473 15.62 -1.25 -7.12
CA LYS A 473 16.05 0.13 -7.32
C LYS A 473 16.33 0.45 -8.79
N THR A 474 16.98 -0.47 -9.51
CA THR A 474 17.23 -0.36 -10.94
C THR A 474 15.93 -0.05 -11.70
N ALA A 475 14.86 -0.79 -11.41
CA ALA A 475 13.54 -0.61 -12.01
C ALA A 475 12.81 0.65 -11.50
N GLY A 476 12.76 0.83 -10.18
CA GLY A 476 11.82 1.75 -9.54
C GLY A 476 12.40 3.06 -9.03
N CYS A 477 13.63 3.42 -9.40
CA CYS A 477 14.23 4.69 -8.97
C CYS A 477 13.49 5.88 -9.58
N GLU A 478 12.96 6.75 -8.72
CA GLU A 478 12.28 8.00 -9.10
C GLU A 478 13.01 9.24 -8.59
N LEU A 479 14.30 9.08 -8.25
CA LEU A 479 15.18 10.15 -7.78
C LEU A 479 14.66 10.86 -6.51
N CYS A 480 14.06 10.10 -5.58
CA CYS A 480 13.44 10.66 -4.37
C CYS A 480 14.42 11.02 -3.24
N GLY A 481 15.71 10.69 -3.38
CA GLY A 481 16.76 11.04 -2.42
C GLY A 481 16.77 10.32 -1.08
N VAL A 482 15.77 9.50 -0.73
CA VAL A 482 15.73 8.83 0.59
C VAL A 482 16.96 7.95 0.83
N CYS A 483 17.45 7.24 -0.19
CA CYS A 483 18.65 6.42 -0.07
C CYS A 483 19.95 7.24 0.08
N GLU A 484 20.02 8.45 -0.47
CA GLU A 484 21.11 9.41 -0.21
C GLU A 484 21.04 9.87 1.25
N ALA A 485 19.84 10.18 1.74
CA ALA A 485 19.64 10.60 3.12
C ALA A 485 20.18 9.55 4.10
N GLU A 486 19.93 8.26 3.84
CA GLU A 486 20.41 7.15 4.66
C GLU A 486 21.91 6.82 4.51
N CYS A 487 22.63 7.45 3.59
CA CYS A 487 24.06 7.20 3.38
C CYS A 487 24.91 7.92 4.44
N PRO A 488 25.54 7.21 5.40
CA PRO A 488 26.23 7.84 6.51
C PRO A 488 27.54 8.52 6.10
N THR A 489 28.21 8.02 5.05
CA THR A 489 29.45 8.60 4.54
C THR A 489 29.21 9.73 3.55
N GLY A 490 28.00 9.87 3.02
CA GLY A 490 27.70 10.81 1.95
C GLY A 490 28.09 10.35 0.55
N ALA A 491 28.51 9.10 0.39
CA ALA A 491 28.97 8.56 -0.89
C ALA A 491 27.89 8.54 -2.00
N LEU A 492 26.60 8.54 -1.65
CA LEU A 492 25.50 8.44 -2.62
C LEU A 492 24.84 9.80 -2.81
N THR A 493 24.78 10.26 -4.06
CA THR A 493 24.09 11.49 -4.47
C THR A 493 22.94 11.13 -5.39
N VAL A 494 21.77 11.74 -5.16
CA VAL A 494 20.57 11.54 -5.99
C VAL A 494 20.00 12.91 -6.35
N ARG A 495 20.22 13.35 -7.57
CA ARG A 495 19.66 14.60 -8.13
C ARG A 495 18.93 14.24 -9.43
N ASP A 496 19.43 14.68 -10.58
CA ASP A 496 18.93 14.29 -11.91
C ASP A 496 19.34 12.86 -12.30
N LYS A 497 20.36 12.33 -11.64
CA LYS A 497 20.83 10.95 -11.73
C LYS A 497 21.24 10.43 -10.35
N VAL A 498 21.47 9.13 -10.29
CA VAL A 498 22.07 8.46 -9.13
C VAL A 498 23.57 8.37 -9.38
N GLU A 499 24.38 8.73 -8.39
CA GLU A 499 25.83 8.66 -8.47
C GLU A 499 26.42 8.17 -7.15
N ILE A 500 27.46 7.35 -7.22
CA ILE A 500 28.16 6.83 -6.05
C ILE A 500 29.65 7.16 -6.13
N ASN A 501 30.15 7.85 -5.11
CA ASN A 501 31.57 8.06 -4.93
C ASN A 501 32.19 6.76 -4.37
N LYS A 502 32.94 6.06 -5.23
CA LYS A 502 33.53 4.76 -4.91
C LYS A 502 34.53 4.81 -3.75
N SER A 503 35.28 5.91 -3.58
CA SER A 503 36.26 6.02 -2.49
C SER A 503 35.63 6.32 -1.13
N MET A 504 34.37 6.77 -1.11
CA MET A 504 33.63 7.08 0.13
C MET A 504 32.63 5.98 0.52
N CYS A 505 32.25 5.11 -0.42
CA CYS A 505 31.31 4.04 -0.13
C CYS A 505 32.01 2.94 0.68
N VAL A 506 31.40 2.56 1.79
CA VAL A 506 31.90 1.50 2.68
C VAL A 506 31.03 0.25 2.65
N HIS A 507 30.18 0.10 1.62
CA HIS A 507 29.28 -1.04 1.45
C HIS A 507 28.41 -1.33 2.69
N CYS A 508 27.97 -0.29 3.40
CA CYS A 508 27.17 -0.44 4.63
C CYS A 508 25.70 -0.85 4.39
N HIS A 509 25.29 -0.99 3.13
CA HIS A 509 23.95 -1.38 2.67
C HIS A 509 22.77 -0.49 3.08
N LYS A 510 22.91 0.50 3.97
CA LYS A 510 21.78 1.36 4.43
C LYS A 510 20.94 1.95 3.30
N CYS A 511 21.58 2.35 2.19
CA CYS A 511 20.89 2.88 1.01
C CYS A 511 20.02 1.83 0.28
N LEU A 512 20.34 0.54 0.42
CA LEU A 512 19.60 -0.62 -0.08
C LEU A 512 18.59 -1.17 0.93
N GLU A 513 18.57 -0.66 2.18
CA GLU A 513 17.73 -1.15 3.29
C GLU A 513 16.67 -0.15 3.75
N VAL A 514 16.43 0.89 2.95
CA VAL A 514 15.44 1.95 3.20
C VAL A 514 14.01 1.39 3.41
N SER A 515 13.73 0.21 2.85
CA SER A 515 12.49 -0.53 3.09
C SER A 515 12.75 -2.02 2.99
N SER A 516 11.76 -2.86 3.35
CA SER A 516 11.84 -4.32 3.20
C SER A 516 12.13 -4.76 1.75
N ARG A 517 11.74 -3.94 0.76
CA ARG A 517 11.99 -4.14 -0.68
C ARG A 517 13.18 -3.32 -1.21
N GLY A 518 13.89 -2.61 -0.34
CA GLY A 518 15.04 -1.76 -0.64
C GLY A 518 14.75 -0.39 -1.27
N CYS A 519 13.57 -0.17 -1.83
CA CYS A 519 13.13 1.15 -2.29
C CYS A 519 11.71 1.47 -1.80
N LEU A 520 11.56 2.62 -1.13
CA LEU A 520 10.28 3.09 -0.60
C LEU A 520 9.25 3.38 -1.70
N ILE A 521 9.71 4.00 -2.80
CA ILE A 521 8.85 4.39 -3.92
C ILE A 521 8.49 3.19 -4.79
N ALA A 522 9.44 2.30 -5.08
CA ALA A 522 9.14 1.06 -5.79
C ALA A 522 8.10 0.22 -5.02
N HIS A 523 8.24 0.13 -3.70
CA HIS A 523 7.24 -0.52 -2.84
C HIS A 523 5.87 0.18 -2.92
N ARG A 524 5.82 1.52 -2.96
CA ARG A 524 4.58 2.29 -3.13
C ARG A 524 3.88 1.96 -4.46
N LYS A 525 4.66 1.73 -5.53
CA LYS A 525 4.16 1.44 -6.88
C LYS A 525 3.96 -0.05 -7.16
N GLN A 526 4.37 -0.94 -6.25
CA GLN A 526 4.31 -2.37 -6.47
C GLN A 526 2.87 -2.88 -6.58
N ILE A 527 2.56 -3.58 -7.66
CA ILE A 527 1.32 -4.34 -7.80
C ILE A 527 1.65 -5.81 -7.53
N ASN A 528 1.10 -6.37 -6.46
CA ASN A 528 1.27 -7.80 -6.17
C ASN A 528 0.42 -8.62 -7.13
N GLU A 529 0.96 -9.73 -7.65
CA GLU A 529 0.30 -10.60 -8.65
C GLU A 529 -0.86 -11.44 -8.08
N GLY A 530 -1.21 -11.28 -6.80
CA GLY A 530 -2.05 -12.24 -6.07
C GLY A 530 -1.22 -13.48 -5.71
N GLY A 531 -1.31 -13.93 -4.46
CA GLY A 531 -0.40 -14.94 -3.91
C GLY A 531 -0.43 -16.30 -4.62
N MET A 532 0.67 -17.04 -4.41
CA MET A 532 0.81 -18.48 -4.66
C MET A 532 -0.43 -19.28 -4.24
N LEU A 533 -0.64 -20.44 -4.88
CA LEU A 533 -1.61 -21.45 -4.49
C LEU A 533 -1.27 -22.02 -3.08
N VAL A 534 -1.48 -21.24 -2.03
CA VAL A 534 -1.37 -21.76 -0.66
C VAL A 534 -2.74 -22.25 -0.24
N LYS A 535 -2.93 -23.57 -0.28
CA LYS A 535 -4.07 -24.28 0.31
C LYS A 535 -4.03 -24.13 1.85
N SER A 536 -4.38 -22.96 2.38
CA SER A 536 -4.64 -22.80 3.82
C SER A 536 -6.09 -22.42 4.06
N ALA A 537 -6.76 -23.16 4.93
CA ALA A 537 -8.18 -23.02 5.25
C ALA A 537 -8.56 -21.69 5.95
N ASN A 538 -7.60 -20.82 6.26
CA ASN A 538 -7.81 -19.67 7.16
C ASN A 538 -7.69 -18.27 6.51
N MET A 539 -7.64 -18.15 5.18
CA MET A 539 -7.62 -16.82 4.56
C MET A 539 -9.02 -16.37 4.12
N ARG A 540 -9.59 -15.43 4.87
CA ARG A 540 -10.99 -14.97 4.81
C ARG A 540 -11.38 -14.09 3.59
N THR A 541 -10.59 -13.98 2.50
CA THR A 541 -11.01 -13.22 1.28
C THR A 541 -10.22 -13.48 -0.03
N SER A 542 -9.14 -14.26 -0.07
CA SER A 542 -8.05 -14.00 -1.03
C SER A 542 -7.75 -15.12 -2.05
N GLY A 543 -8.57 -15.23 -3.10
CA GLY A 543 -8.20 -16.07 -4.24
C GLY A 543 -8.97 -15.80 -5.52
N ILE A 544 -10.29 -15.58 -5.46
CA ILE A 544 -11.12 -15.58 -6.67
C ILE A 544 -10.90 -14.35 -7.57
N ASP A 545 -10.65 -13.15 -7.02
CA ASP A 545 -10.41 -11.89 -7.79
C ASP A 545 -8.96 -11.73 -8.30
N ARG A 546 -8.21 -12.83 -8.49
CA ARG A 546 -6.79 -12.78 -8.92
C ARG A 546 -6.59 -12.43 -10.40
N TYR A 547 -7.66 -12.37 -11.17
CA TYR A 547 -7.66 -12.04 -12.61
C TYR A 547 -8.16 -10.61 -12.88
N SER A 548 -8.60 -9.88 -11.85
CA SER A 548 -9.36 -8.63 -12.02
C SER A 548 -10.53 -8.87 -13.00
N THR A 549 -10.57 -8.18 -14.15
CA THR A 549 -11.58 -8.38 -15.20
C THR A 549 -11.02 -9.00 -16.48
N PHE A 550 -9.83 -9.61 -16.43
CA PHE A 550 -9.13 -10.11 -17.61
C PHE A 550 -9.19 -11.65 -17.71
N GLY A 551 -9.89 -12.15 -18.71
CA GLY A 551 -9.87 -13.57 -19.09
C GLY A 551 -8.65 -13.94 -19.91
N LEU A 552 -8.27 -15.22 -19.87
CA LEU A 552 -7.26 -15.79 -20.75
C LEU A 552 -7.72 -15.69 -22.22
N ARG A 553 -6.81 -15.32 -23.11
CA ARG A 553 -7.12 -15.09 -24.53
C ARG A 553 -6.33 -16.01 -25.43
N ASP A 554 -6.87 -16.27 -26.62
CA ASP A 554 -6.20 -17.09 -27.63
C ASP A 554 -4.81 -16.58 -27.99
N GLU A 555 -4.72 -15.28 -28.29
CA GLU A 555 -3.47 -14.57 -28.57
C GLU A 555 -2.41 -14.69 -27.46
N TRP A 556 -2.82 -14.80 -26.19
CA TRP A 556 -1.88 -14.94 -25.08
C TRP A 556 -1.30 -16.34 -25.02
N VAL A 557 -2.14 -17.34 -25.27
CA VAL A 557 -1.77 -18.75 -25.27
C VAL A 557 -0.87 -19.08 -26.48
N ASP A 558 -1.15 -18.51 -27.65
CA ASP A 558 -0.29 -18.62 -28.84
C ASP A 558 1.15 -18.19 -28.53
N VAL A 559 1.30 -16.98 -28.00
CA VAL A 559 2.61 -16.39 -27.68
C VAL A 559 3.30 -17.17 -26.54
N PHE A 560 2.54 -17.63 -25.55
CA PHE A 560 3.09 -18.41 -24.44
C PHE A 560 3.66 -19.76 -24.91
N PHE A 561 2.95 -20.49 -25.77
CA PHE A 561 3.46 -21.75 -26.33
C PHE A 561 4.64 -21.56 -27.29
N ASP A 562 4.66 -20.46 -28.06
CA ASP A 562 5.82 -20.09 -28.89
C ASP A 562 7.08 -19.90 -28.02
N LYS A 563 6.97 -19.08 -26.97
CA LYS A 563 8.11 -18.61 -26.18
C LYS A 563 8.57 -19.54 -25.06
N GLY A 564 7.67 -20.32 -24.44
CA GLY A 564 8.01 -21.15 -23.28
C GLY A 564 8.64 -20.33 -22.14
N ASP A 565 9.76 -20.79 -21.58
CA ASP A 565 10.44 -20.09 -20.48
C ASP A 565 10.90 -18.66 -20.82
N THR A 566 11.15 -18.35 -22.09
CA THR A 566 11.54 -16.98 -22.52
C THR A 566 10.39 -15.97 -22.48
N TRP A 567 9.16 -16.45 -22.24
CA TRP A 567 7.98 -15.60 -22.06
C TRP A 567 8.05 -14.80 -20.75
N PHE A 568 8.60 -15.40 -19.69
CA PHE A 568 8.75 -14.75 -18.41
C PHE A 568 9.78 -13.62 -18.51
N GLY A 569 9.43 -12.46 -17.99
CA GLY A 569 10.22 -11.22 -18.09
C GLY A 569 9.93 -10.37 -19.33
N THR A 570 9.41 -10.94 -20.42
CA THR A 570 9.16 -10.21 -21.68
C THR A 570 7.68 -9.96 -21.98
N TYR A 571 6.80 -10.91 -21.61
CA TYR A 571 5.33 -10.84 -21.72
C TYR A 571 4.81 -10.12 -22.96
N PRO A 572 5.13 -10.62 -24.17
CA PRO A 572 4.73 -9.95 -25.40
C PRO A 572 3.21 -9.86 -25.48
N ASN A 573 2.72 -8.76 -26.05
CA ASN A 573 1.28 -8.50 -26.27
C ASN A 573 0.42 -8.42 -25.00
N LEU A 574 1.02 -8.31 -23.82
CA LEU A 574 0.31 -8.09 -22.55
C LEU A 574 0.52 -6.69 -22.00
N GLY A 575 -0.58 -5.99 -21.69
CA GLY A 575 -0.52 -4.79 -20.86
C GLY A 575 -0.12 -5.12 -19.42
N THR A 576 0.51 -4.19 -18.71
CA THR A 576 1.01 -4.42 -17.34
C THR A 576 -0.05 -4.96 -16.37
N LYS A 577 -1.32 -4.55 -16.54
CA LYS A 577 -2.44 -5.05 -15.71
C LYS A 577 -2.93 -6.46 -16.11
N MET A 578 -2.62 -6.93 -17.32
CA MET A 578 -3.01 -8.25 -17.85
C MET A 578 -2.04 -9.36 -17.42
N ILE A 579 -0.76 -9.02 -17.21
CA ILE A 579 0.29 -9.99 -16.87
C ILE A 579 -0.07 -10.87 -15.66
N PRO A 580 -0.49 -10.31 -14.50
CA PRO A 580 -0.86 -11.14 -13.36
C PRO A 580 -2.01 -12.10 -13.66
N ALA A 581 -3.02 -11.62 -14.41
CA ALA A 581 -4.16 -12.46 -14.79
C ALA A 581 -3.75 -13.61 -15.71
N ALA A 582 -2.91 -13.34 -16.73
CA ALA A 582 -2.40 -14.36 -17.65
C ALA A 582 -1.61 -15.44 -16.90
N ILE A 583 -0.68 -15.05 -16.02
CA ILE A 583 0.10 -15.99 -15.19
C ILE A 583 -0.84 -16.85 -14.33
N ASN A 584 -1.82 -16.24 -13.67
CA ASN A 584 -2.74 -16.95 -12.79
C ASN A 584 -3.61 -17.96 -13.56
N TRP A 585 -4.13 -17.60 -14.72
CA TRP A 585 -4.87 -18.52 -15.59
C TRP A 585 -4.01 -19.69 -16.07
N LEU A 586 -2.80 -19.41 -16.57
CA LEU A 586 -1.89 -20.44 -17.08
C LEU A 586 -1.37 -21.37 -15.96
N ARG A 587 -1.18 -20.85 -14.74
CA ARG A 587 -0.84 -21.65 -13.56
C ARG A 587 -1.98 -22.57 -13.14
N GLU A 588 -3.22 -22.08 -13.16
CA GLU A 588 -4.39 -22.93 -12.84
C GLU A 588 -4.72 -23.94 -13.96
N ALA A 589 -4.33 -23.65 -15.20
CA ALA A 589 -4.31 -24.63 -16.28
C ALA A 589 -3.15 -25.65 -16.15
N GLU A 590 -2.28 -25.47 -15.16
CA GLU A 590 -1.08 -26.28 -14.85
C GLU A 590 -0.01 -26.23 -15.95
N LEU A 591 0.06 -25.14 -16.70
CA LEU A 591 1.10 -24.92 -17.71
C LEU A 591 2.30 -24.14 -17.17
N ILE A 592 2.17 -23.57 -15.97
CA ILE A 592 3.23 -22.86 -15.23
C ILE A 592 3.42 -23.58 -13.91
N ASP A 593 4.67 -23.63 -13.42
CA ASP A 593 4.99 -24.13 -12.10
C ASP A 593 4.18 -23.41 -10.99
N GLU A 594 3.82 -24.17 -9.95
CA GLU A 594 2.99 -23.67 -8.84
C GLU A 594 3.70 -22.54 -8.07
N LYS A 595 5.03 -22.59 -7.99
CA LYS A 595 5.85 -21.73 -7.13
C LYS A 595 6.77 -20.80 -7.90
N GLU A 596 7.23 -21.20 -9.09
CA GLU A 596 8.24 -20.48 -9.86
C GLU A 596 7.68 -19.91 -11.18
N LYS A 597 8.37 -18.92 -11.75
CA LYS A 597 8.06 -18.34 -13.07
C LYS A 597 8.78 -19.14 -14.16
N LYS A 598 8.38 -20.41 -14.31
CA LYS A 598 8.87 -21.35 -15.32
C LYS A 598 7.73 -22.21 -15.85
N ILE A 599 7.90 -22.79 -17.03
CA ILE A 599 6.93 -23.75 -17.59
C ILE A 599 6.87 -25.02 -16.72
N SER A 600 5.69 -25.64 -16.65
CA SER A 600 5.53 -26.94 -15.97
C SER A 600 5.99 -28.10 -16.85
N THR A 601 6.05 -29.31 -16.29
CA THR A 601 6.25 -30.55 -17.07
C THR A 601 5.12 -30.75 -18.09
N LYS A 602 3.87 -30.51 -17.68
CA LYS A 602 2.66 -30.60 -18.52
C LYS A 602 2.69 -29.65 -19.72
N PHE A 603 3.36 -28.50 -19.62
CA PHE A 603 3.51 -27.57 -20.74
C PHE A 603 4.03 -28.26 -22.01
N ASN A 604 5.05 -29.12 -21.90
CA ASN A 604 5.65 -29.77 -23.07
C ASN A 604 4.69 -30.77 -23.73
N VAL A 605 3.94 -31.52 -22.91
CA VAL A 605 2.91 -32.46 -23.37
C VAL A 605 1.84 -31.69 -24.15
N VAL A 606 1.30 -30.63 -23.56
CA VAL A 606 0.23 -29.82 -24.18
C VAL A 606 0.74 -29.02 -25.38
N LYS A 607 1.98 -28.53 -25.38
CA LYS A 607 2.59 -27.81 -26.53
C LYS A 607 2.63 -28.71 -27.77
N SER A 608 2.96 -29.98 -27.61
CA SER A 608 2.96 -30.95 -28.70
C SER A 608 1.56 -31.15 -29.30
N LEU A 609 0.52 -31.11 -28.47
CA LEU A 609 -0.87 -31.18 -28.90
C LEU A 609 -1.30 -29.86 -29.55
N TYR A 610 -0.95 -28.72 -28.96
CA TYR A 610 -1.32 -27.39 -29.44
C TYR A 610 -0.84 -27.14 -30.87
N THR A 611 0.39 -27.59 -31.17
CA THR A 611 0.99 -27.46 -32.51
C THR A 611 0.25 -28.27 -33.58
N ARG A 612 -0.34 -29.42 -33.20
CA ARG A 612 -1.07 -30.31 -34.12
C ARG A 612 -2.57 -30.00 -34.19
N ASN A 613 -3.16 -29.72 -33.04
CA ASN A 613 -4.58 -29.47 -32.85
C ASN A 613 -4.77 -28.49 -31.68
N LYS A 614 -4.76 -27.20 -32.01
CA LYS A 614 -4.96 -26.09 -31.09
C LYS A 614 -6.28 -26.19 -30.29
N LEU A 615 -7.36 -26.63 -30.94
CA LEU A 615 -8.67 -26.77 -30.29
C LEU A 615 -8.66 -27.88 -29.22
N ALA A 616 -8.04 -29.02 -29.52
CA ALA A 616 -7.87 -30.10 -28.56
C ALA A 616 -7.05 -29.68 -27.33
N ALA A 617 -5.99 -28.90 -27.53
CA ALA A 617 -5.19 -28.35 -26.42
C ALA A 617 -5.97 -27.35 -25.57
N TRP A 618 -6.83 -26.52 -26.17
CA TRP A 618 -7.72 -25.63 -25.43
C TRP A 618 -8.74 -26.37 -24.56
N GLN A 619 -9.23 -27.54 -24.98
CA GLN A 619 -10.07 -28.38 -24.12
C GLN A 619 -9.29 -28.92 -22.92
N VAL A 620 -8.01 -29.29 -23.07
CA VAL A 620 -7.14 -29.69 -21.94
C VAL A 620 -6.94 -28.52 -20.97
N ILE A 621 -6.73 -27.30 -21.49
CA ILE A 621 -6.65 -26.07 -20.68
C ILE A 621 -7.95 -25.86 -19.90
N TRP A 622 -9.11 -25.97 -20.56
CA TRP A 622 -10.42 -25.82 -19.94
C TRP A 622 -10.66 -26.84 -18.83
N VAL A 623 -10.30 -28.12 -19.06
CA VAL A 623 -10.38 -29.15 -18.02
C VAL A 623 -9.49 -28.78 -16.83
N GLY A 624 -8.24 -28.35 -17.05
CA GLY A 624 -7.35 -27.90 -15.97
C GLY A 624 -7.99 -26.80 -15.12
N LEU A 625 -8.54 -25.77 -15.79
CA LEU A 625 -9.22 -24.65 -15.16
C LEU A 625 -10.49 -25.07 -14.40
N ALA A 626 -11.27 -26.02 -14.90
CA ALA A 626 -12.49 -26.50 -14.24
C ALA A 626 -12.22 -27.11 -12.86
N PHE A 627 -11.04 -27.68 -12.62
CA PHE A 627 -10.63 -28.18 -11.31
C PHE A 627 -9.97 -27.11 -10.43
N ASN A 628 -9.12 -26.27 -11.01
CA ASN A 628 -8.20 -25.43 -10.24
C ASN A 628 -8.66 -23.98 -10.07
N SER A 629 -9.52 -23.48 -10.96
CA SER A 629 -10.07 -22.12 -10.89
C SER A 629 -11.44 -22.13 -10.23
N ALA A 630 -11.56 -21.46 -9.08
CA ALA A 630 -12.81 -21.40 -8.33
C ALA A 630 -13.99 -20.85 -9.16
N ILE A 631 -13.73 -19.87 -10.03
CA ILE A 631 -14.77 -19.24 -10.86
C ILE A 631 -15.20 -20.15 -12.03
N VAL A 632 -14.27 -20.91 -12.60
CA VAL A 632 -14.57 -21.88 -13.66
C VAL A 632 -15.29 -23.10 -13.07
N ASN A 633 -14.85 -23.57 -11.90
CA ASN A 633 -15.50 -24.67 -11.17
C ASN A 633 -16.98 -24.36 -10.88
N SER A 634 -17.26 -23.18 -10.31
CA SER A 634 -18.62 -22.71 -10.05
C SER A 634 -19.42 -22.59 -11.36
N PHE A 635 -18.81 -22.07 -12.43
CA PHE A 635 -19.49 -21.98 -13.74
C PHE A 635 -19.90 -23.36 -14.30
N VAL A 636 -19.02 -24.36 -14.23
CA VAL A 636 -19.33 -25.69 -14.80
C VAL A 636 -20.34 -26.48 -13.96
N LYS A 637 -20.38 -26.25 -12.64
CA LYS A 637 -21.29 -26.94 -11.70
C LYS A 637 -22.67 -26.29 -11.58
N SER A 638 -22.69 -24.97 -11.43
CA SER A 638 -23.86 -24.23 -10.96
C SER A 638 -24.67 -23.62 -12.12
N ILE A 639 -24.03 -23.36 -13.27
CA ILE A 639 -24.73 -22.83 -14.46
C ILE A 639 -25.21 -23.99 -15.32
N LYS A 640 -26.54 -24.07 -15.52
CA LYS A 640 -27.20 -25.12 -16.29
C LYS A 640 -26.94 -24.96 -17.79
N GLN A 641 -26.86 -26.09 -18.49
CA GLN A 641 -26.78 -26.13 -19.95
C GLN A 641 -28.12 -25.77 -20.59
N GLU A 642 -28.05 -25.20 -21.80
CA GLU A 642 -29.19 -24.80 -22.64
C GLU A 642 -30.15 -23.78 -22.00
N VAL A 643 -29.78 -23.18 -20.86
CA VAL A 643 -30.51 -22.11 -20.21
C VAL A 643 -29.82 -20.78 -20.45
N GLN A 644 -30.61 -19.78 -20.86
CA GLN A 644 -30.15 -18.42 -21.07
C GLN A 644 -30.12 -17.67 -19.73
N TYR A 645 -28.94 -17.20 -19.34
CA TYR A 645 -28.75 -16.36 -18.15
C TYR A 645 -28.29 -14.97 -18.54
N THR A 646 -28.67 -13.96 -17.77
CA THR A 646 -27.99 -12.66 -17.81
C THR A 646 -26.69 -12.72 -17.01
N ARG A 647 -25.85 -11.70 -17.18
CA ARG A 647 -24.65 -11.55 -16.35
C ARG A 647 -24.98 -11.46 -14.85
N ASP A 648 -26.03 -10.73 -14.49
CA ASP A 648 -26.38 -10.53 -13.08
C ASP A 648 -26.95 -11.82 -12.47
N ASP A 649 -27.65 -12.65 -13.25
CA ASP A 649 -28.08 -13.99 -12.82
C ASP A 649 -26.87 -14.87 -12.48
N ILE A 650 -25.83 -14.87 -13.32
CA ILE A 650 -24.61 -15.64 -13.06
C ILE A 650 -23.90 -15.14 -11.80
N VAL A 651 -23.83 -13.82 -11.59
CA VAL A 651 -23.25 -13.25 -10.36
C VAL A 651 -24.06 -13.67 -9.13
N ALA A 652 -25.39 -13.70 -9.22
CA ALA A 652 -26.26 -14.14 -8.14
C ALA A 652 -26.08 -15.63 -7.82
N ILE A 653 -26.01 -16.49 -8.84
CA ILE A 653 -25.77 -17.93 -8.66
C ILE A 653 -24.38 -18.16 -8.04
N MET A 654 -23.34 -17.51 -8.57
CA MET A 654 -21.98 -17.62 -8.02
C MET A 654 -21.89 -17.12 -6.58
N LYS A 655 -22.76 -16.19 -6.16
CA LYS A 655 -22.81 -15.71 -4.77
C LYS A 655 -23.28 -16.78 -3.80
N GLU A 656 -24.11 -17.73 -4.24
CA GLU A 656 -24.54 -18.87 -3.42
C GLU A 656 -23.36 -19.80 -3.11
N ASP A 657 -22.43 -19.98 -4.06
CA ASP A 657 -21.20 -20.76 -3.88
C ASP A 657 -20.17 -20.04 -2.97
N PHE A 658 -20.28 -18.70 -2.83
CA PHE A 658 -19.36 -17.86 -2.05
C PHE A 658 -20.08 -16.85 -1.13
N PRO A 659 -20.88 -17.31 -0.15
CA PRO A 659 -21.80 -16.45 0.61
C PRO A 659 -21.08 -15.39 1.47
N SER A 660 -19.82 -15.65 1.85
CA SER A 660 -19.03 -14.74 2.69
C SER A 660 -18.36 -13.57 1.94
N LEU A 661 -18.41 -13.54 0.61
CA LEU A 661 -17.76 -12.51 -0.21
C LEU A 661 -18.73 -11.38 -0.55
N ASN A 662 -18.25 -10.13 -0.64
CA ASN A 662 -19.10 -9.03 -1.12
C ASN A 662 -19.28 -9.09 -2.66
N ASP A 663 -20.32 -8.42 -3.18
CA ASP A 663 -20.71 -8.54 -4.60
C ASP A 663 -19.62 -8.09 -5.57
N ASN A 664 -18.86 -7.04 -5.22
CA ASN A 664 -17.77 -6.56 -6.07
C ASN A 664 -16.62 -7.59 -6.18
N THR A 665 -16.40 -8.41 -5.15
CA THR A 665 -15.37 -9.47 -5.14
C THR A 665 -15.73 -10.62 -6.09
N ILE A 666 -17.01 -10.79 -6.42
CA ILE A 666 -17.49 -11.82 -7.36
C ILE A 666 -17.65 -11.25 -8.77
N LYS A 667 -18.13 -10.01 -8.91
CA LYS A 667 -18.37 -9.36 -10.21
C LYS A 667 -17.13 -9.32 -11.12
N ASN A 668 -15.95 -9.08 -10.54
CA ASN A 668 -14.70 -9.00 -11.29
C ASN A 668 -14.28 -10.36 -11.88
N PRO A 669 -14.13 -11.44 -11.10
CA PRO A 669 -13.79 -12.75 -11.66
C PRO A 669 -14.87 -13.31 -12.59
N THR A 670 -16.16 -13.07 -12.33
CA THR A 670 -17.22 -13.40 -13.31
C THR A 670 -16.99 -12.69 -14.64
N ASN A 671 -16.61 -11.40 -14.59
CA ASN A 671 -16.23 -10.65 -15.77
C ASN A 671 -15.02 -11.26 -16.48
N ALA A 672 -13.99 -11.65 -15.74
CA ALA A 672 -12.81 -12.29 -16.30
C ALA A 672 -13.18 -13.58 -17.05
N LEU A 673 -14.01 -14.44 -16.46
CA LEU A 673 -14.54 -15.64 -17.13
C LEU A 673 -15.30 -15.30 -18.41
N ILE A 674 -16.25 -14.35 -18.37
CA ILE A 674 -17.03 -13.95 -19.56
C ILE A 674 -16.10 -13.43 -20.66
N THR A 675 -15.08 -12.66 -20.31
CA THR A 675 -14.10 -12.18 -21.28
C THR A 675 -13.22 -13.31 -21.83
N MET A 676 -12.91 -14.35 -21.04
CA MET A 676 -12.22 -15.54 -21.54
C MET A 676 -13.07 -16.24 -22.61
N LEU A 677 -14.35 -16.48 -22.31
CA LEU A 677 -15.29 -17.09 -23.27
C LEU A 677 -15.38 -16.28 -24.56
N ARG A 678 -15.31 -14.95 -24.48
CA ARG A 678 -15.37 -14.05 -25.64
C ARG A 678 -14.10 -14.05 -26.50
N TYR A 679 -12.93 -14.19 -25.89
CA TYR A 679 -11.62 -13.98 -26.55
C TYR A 679 -10.78 -15.25 -26.64
N SER A 680 -11.40 -16.42 -26.45
CA SER A 680 -10.79 -17.73 -26.63
C SER A 680 -11.70 -18.60 -27.50
N PRO A 681 -11.20 -19.74 -28.04
CA PRO A 681 -12.02 -20.65 -28.83
C PRO A 681 -13.11 -21.38 -28.03
N LEU A 682 -13.25 -21.10 -26.73
CA LEU A 682 -14.23 -21.72 -25.83
C LEU A 682 -15.64 -21.11 -25.95
N GLY A 683 -15.81 -19.94 -26.55
CA GLY A 683 -17.12 -19.34 -26.73
C GLY A 683 -17.37 -18.85 -28.15
N CYS A 684 -18.64 -18.67 -28.48
CA CYS A 684 -19.09 -18.11 -29.75
C CYS A 684 -20.09 -16.98 -29.53
N LEU A 685 -20.28 -16.15 -30.57
CA LEU A 685 -21.36 -15.18 -30.59
C LEU A 685 -22.65 -15.83 -31.11
N SER A 686 -23.80 -15.44 -30.57
CA SER A 686 -25.11 -15.96 -31.02
C SER A 686 -25.43 -15.69 -32.50
N SER A 687 -24.67 -14.80 -33.16
CA SER A 687 -24.76 -14.51 -34.59
C SER A 687 -23.91 -15.43 -35.47
N GLU A 688 -23.06 -16.26 -34.90
CA GLU A 688 -22.17 -17.16 -35.62
C GLU A 688 -22.84 -18.51 -35.87
N THR A 689 -22.81 -19.00 -37.12
CA THR A 689 -23.23 -20.37 -37.44
C THR A 689 -22.18 -21.34 -36.90
N GLY A 690 -22.60 -22.24 -36.00
CA GLY A 690 -21.69 -23.20 -35.36
C GLY A 690 -21.02 -24.15 -36.36
N ASP A 691 -19.70 -24.21 -36.32
CA ASP A 691 -18.90 -25.25 -37.00
C ASP A 691 -19.10 -26.59 -36.28
N ALA A 692 -19.31 -27.69 -37.00
CA ALA A 692 -19.41 -29.02 -36.40
C ALA A 692 -18.15 -29.42 -35.59
N GLN A 693 -16.98 -28.82 -35.89
CA GLN A 693 -15.72 -29.08 -35.19
C GLN A 693 -15.39 -28.07 -34.06
N ASN A 694 -16.37 -27.29 -33.59
CA ASN A 694 -16.15 -26.32 -32.51
C ASN A 694 -15.91 -26.96 -31.13
N ILE A 695 -15.31 -26.19 -30.21
CA ILE A 695 -15.14 -26.58 -28.79
C ILE A 695 -15.95 -25.70 -27.83
N TYR A 696 -17.01 -25.07 -28.32
CA TYR A 696 -17.73 -24.05 -27.57
C TYR A 696 -18.40 -24.63 -26.32
N VAL A 697 -18.17 -23.99 -25.17
CA VAL A 697 -18.80 -24.30 -23.88
C VAL A 697 -19.86 -23.27 -23.51
N ALA A 698 -19.90 -22.13 -24.22
CA ALA A 698 -20.88 -21.08 -24.04
C ALA A 698 -21.11 -20.26 -25.31
N GLU A 699 -22.36 -19.85 -25.50
CA GLU A 699 -22.79 -18.87 -26.48
C GLU A 699 -23.04 -17.52 -25.78
N LEU A 700 -22.61 -16.43 -26.41
CA LEU A 700 -22.69 -15.06 -25.89
C LEU A 700 -23.61 -14.21 -26.75
N GLN A 701 -24.65 -13.65 -26.13
CA GLN A 701 -25.52 -12.65 -26.74
C GLN A 701 -25.01 -11.24 -26.44
N MET A 702 -24.66 -10.51 -27.49
CA MET A 702 -24.06 -9.18 -27.40
C MET A 702 -25.08 -8.05 -27.59
N SER A 703 -24.86 -6.93 -26.90
CA SER A 703 -25.49 -5.64 -27.19
C SER A 703 -24.41 -4.56 -27.14
N GLY A 704 -24.02 -4.05 -28.30
CA GLY A 704 -22.81 -3.25 -28.47
C GLY A 704 -21.58 -4.01 -27.97
N ASN A 705 -20.80 -3.39 -27.07
CA ASN A 705 -19.63 -4.02 -26.46
C ASN A 705 -19.93 -4.85 -25.19
N SER A 706 -21.19 -4.92 -24.75
CA SER A 706 -21.59 -5.61 -23.53
C SER A 706 -22.25 -6.96 -23.79
N THR A 707 -21.88 -7.97 -23.00
CA THR A 707 -22.54 -9.28 -22.99
C THR A 707 -23.84 -9.18 -22.19
N LYS A 708 -24.98 -9.41 -22.84
CA LYS A 708 -26.32 -9.36 -22.24
C LYS A 708 -26.83 -10.72 -21.80
N GLY A 709 -26.46 -11.75 -22.54
CA GLY A 709 -26.86 -13.12 -22.27
C GLY A 709 -25.70 -14.08 -22.42
N ILE A 710 -25.63 -15.08 -21.56
CA ILE A 710 -24.72 -16.22 -21.63
C ILE A 710 -25.55 -17.49 -21.53
N ARG A 711 -25.35 -18.41 -22.47
CA ARG A 711 -25.99 -19.73 -22.49
C ARG A 711 -24.90 -20.79 -22.59
N ARG A 712 -24.87 -21.74 -21.66
CA ARG A 712 -23.95 -22.88 -21.76
C ARG A 712 -24.44 -23.85 -22.82
N ILE A 713 -23.55 -24.27 -23.69
CA ILE A 713 -23.84 -25.18 -24.82
C ILE A 713 -22.85 -26.35 -24.80
N SER A 714 -23.21 -27.42 -25.49
CA SER A 714 -22.34 -28.57 -25.65
C SER A 714 -21.39 -28.39 -26.85
N PRO A 715 -20.09 -28.69 -26.70
CA PRO A 715 -19.13 -28.69 -27.81
C PRO A 715 -19.58 -29.58 -28.99
N GLY A 716 -19.27 -29.12 -30.21
CA GLY A 716 -19.44 -29.92 -31.42
C GLY A 716 -18.42 -31.07 -31.51
N TYR A 717 -17.19 -30.81 -31.10
CA TYR A 717 -16.07 -31.74 -31.07
C TYR A 717 -15.53 -31.93 -29.64
N ILE A 718 -15.19 -33.17 -29.28
CA ILE A 718 -14.55 -33.51 -27.99
C ILE A 718 -13.27 -34.30 -28.26
N SER A 719 -12.17 -33.76 -27.77
CA SER A 719 -10.83 -34.32 -27.87
C SER A 719 -10.65 -35.51 -26.92
N MET A 720 -10.22 -36.65 -27.46
CA MET A 720 -9.84 -37.81 -26.64
C MET A 720 -8.75 -37.47 -25.60
N PRO A 721 -7.70 -36.69 -25.93
CA PRO A 721 -6.74 -36.19 -24.94
C PRO A 721 -7.40 -35.47 -23.76
N ALA A 722 -8.36 -34.58 -24.04
CA ALA A 722 -9.05 -33.83 -22.99
C ALA A 722 -9.97 -34.70 -22.14
N LEU A 723 -10.66 -35.66 -22.74
CA LEU A 723 -11.50 -36.61 -22.02
C LEU A 723 -10.68 -37.54 -21.11
N ALA A 724 -9.60 -38.12 -21.61
CA ALA A 724 -8.72 -38.96 -20.80
C ALA A 724 -8.14 -38.17 -19.61
N TYR A 725 -7.68 -36.95 -19.87
CA TYR A 725 -7.19 -36.06 -18.83
C TYR A 725 -8.27 -35.75 -17.78
N LEU A 726 -9.50 -35.47 -18.20
CA LEU A 726 -10.65 -35.21 -17.32
C LEU A 726 -10.98 -36.42 -16.43
N LEU A 727 -11.10 -37.62 -17.01
CA LEU A 727 -11.46 -38.84 -16.27
C LEU A 727 -10.44 -39.15 -15.17
N TYR A 728 -9.15 -39.14 -15.51
CA TYR A 728 -8.10 -39.40 -14.53
C TYR A 728 -7.99 -38.29 -13.47
N LYS A 729 -8.28 -37.03 -13.84
CA LYS A 729 -8.27 -35.92 -12.88
C LYS A 729 -9.44 -35.97 -11.91
N GLU A 730 -10.62 -36.35 -12.40
CA GLU A 730 -11.80 -36.64 -11.57
C GLU A 730 -11.49 -37.77 -10.59
N ALA A 731 -10.99 -38.90 -11.08
CA ALA A 731 -10.64 -40.06 -10.28
C ALA A 731 -9.59 -39.77 -9.21
N GLN A 732 -8.54 -39.03 -9.56
CA GLN A 732 -7.52 -38.60 -8.61
C GLN A 732 -8.09 -37.66 -7.52
N THR A 733 -9.05 -36.80 -7.89
CA THR A 733 -9.67 -35.85 -6.97
C THR A 733 -10.63 -36.54 -6.00
N THR A 734 -11.44 -37.47 -6.50
CA THR A 734 -12.44 -38.21 -5.71
C THR A 734 -11.86 -39.44 -5.01
N LYS A 735 -10.65 -39.87 -5.40
CA LYS A 735 -10.04 -41.16 -5.05
C LYS A 735 -10.91 -42.36 -5.45
N CYS A 736 -11.63 -42.23 -6.56
CA CYS A 736 -12.51 -43.27 -7.10
C CYS A 736 -12.05 -43.62 -8.52
N TYR A 737 -11.54 -44.83 -8.72
CA TYR A 737 -11.00 -45.28 -10.01
C TYR A 737 -11.91 -46.29 -10.73
N ASP A 738 -12.93 -46.78 -10.03
CA ASP A 738 -14.01 -47.61 -10.57
C ASP A 738 -15.30 -46.78 -10.56
N ILE A 739 -15.73 -46.33 -11.73
CA ILE A 739 -16.80 -45.32 -11.86
C ILE A 739 -17.85 -45.82 -12.86
N THR A 740 -19.13 -45.60 -12.60
CA THR A 740 -20.17 -45.93 -13.59
C THR A 740 -20.33 -44.81 -14.62
N VAL A 741 -20.80 -45.13 -15.83
CA VAL A 741 -21.16 -44.10 -16.83
C VAL A 741 -22.20 -43.12 -16.29
N SER A 742 -23.10 -43.57 -15.41
CA SER A 742 -24.09 -42.70 -14.76
C SER A 742 -23.44 -41.67 -13.82
N ASP A 743 -22.42 -42.06 -13.07
CA ASP A 743 -21.68 -41.15 -12.18
C ASP A 743 -20.95 -40.05 -12.96
N LEU A 744 -20.37 -40.40 -14.11
CA LEU A 744 -19.71 -39.47 -15.04
C LEU A 744 -20.68 -38.46 -15.70
N LEU A 745 -21.99 -38.67 -15.53
CA LEU A 745 -23.06 -37.82 -16.05
C LEU A 745 -23.85 -37.09 -14.97
N LEU A 746 -23.46 -37.18 -13.70
CA LEU A 746 -24.15 -36.50 -12.60
C LEU A 746 -23.98 -34.97 -12.67
N PRO A 747 -25.07 -34.19 -12.55
CA PRO A 747 -24.97 -32.73 -12.48
C PRO A 747 -24.30 -32.27 -11.17
N GLY A 748 -23.69 -31.09 -11.18
CA GLY A 748 -23.09 -30.47 -9.98
C GLY A 748 -21.71 -31.01 -9.57
N GLN A 749 -21.19 -32.05 -10.24
CA GLN A 749 -19.81 -32.53 -10.09
C GLN A 749 -18.90 -31.96 -11.18
N VAL A 750 -17.58 -32.17 -11.10
CA VAL A 750 -16.63 -31.86 -12.20
C VAL A 750 -16.36 -33.15 -12.95
N ASN A 751 -17.10 -33.38 -14.04
CA ASN A 751 -17.11 -34.65 -14.77
C ASN A 751 -17.36 -34.41 -16.28
N PRO A 752 -17.37 -35.45 -17.13
CA PRO A 752 -17.62 -35.31 -18.57
C PRO A 752 -18.89 -34.53 -18.94
N TYR A 753 -20.00 -34.73 -18.20
CA TYR A 753 -21.24 -33.98 -18.44
C TYR A 753 -21.07 -32.48 -18.15
N SER A 754 -20.57 -32.14 -16.96
CA SER A 754 -20.52 -30.75 -16.53
C SER A 754 -19.40 -29.96 -17.19
N VAL A 755 -18.27 -30.57 -17.54
CA VAL A 755 -17.10 -29.86 -18.11
C VAL A 755 -17.16 -29.82 -19.64
N LEU A 756 -17.53 -30.93 -20.28
CA LEU A 756 -17.47 -31.12 -21.73
C LEU A 756 -18.85 -31.28 -22.39
N GLY A 757 -19.96 -31.14 -21.65
CA GLY A 757 -21.30 -31.25 -22.23
C GLY A 757 -21.62 -32.65 -22.76
N MET A 758 -20.98 -33.68 -22.21
CA MET A 758 -21.17 -35.04 -22.73
C MET A 758 -22.49 -35.63 -22.28
N THR A 759 -23.21 -36.22 -23.22
CA THR A 759 -24.37 -37.09 -23.00
C THR A 759 -23.94 -38.55 -23.18
N ALA A 760 -24.76 -39.50 -22.72
CA ALA A 760 -24.43 -40.93 -22.80
C ALA A 760 -24.12 -41.41 -24.23
N ASP A 761 -24.86 -40.92 -25.23
CA ASP A 761 -24.67 -41.23 -26.65
C ASP A 761 -23.30 -40.78 -27.20
N LYS A 762 -22.68 -39.74 -26.61
CA LYS A 762 -21.33 -39.28 -26.95
C LYS A 762 -20.26 -39.93 -26.06
N LEU A 763 -20.54 -40.15 -24.78
CA LEU A 763 -19.58 -40.65 -23.80
C LEU A 763 -19.27 -42.13 -24.02
N VAL A 764 -20.28 -42.97 -24.25
CA VAL A 764 -20.09 -44.42 -24.42
C VAL A 764 -19.18 -44.75 -25.62
N PRO A 765 -19.36 -44.16 -26.83
CA PRO A 765 -18.40 -44.36 -27.92
C PRO A 765 -16.98 -43.87 -27.61
N ALA A 766 -16.85 -42.75 -26.89
CA ALA A 766 -15.55 -42.19 -26.52
C ALA A 766 -14.81 -43.10 -25.52
N LEU A 767 -15.51 -43.67 -24.54
CA LEU A 767 -14.97 -44.65 -23.60
C LEU A 767 -14.51 -45.93 -24.32
N LYS A 768 -15.26 -46.41 -25.32
CA LYS A 768 -14.83 -47.53 -26.18
C LYS A 768 -13.54 -47.21 -26.92
N ALA A 769 -13.42 -46.00 -27.48
CA ALA A 769 -12.21 -45.55 -28.15
C ALA A 769 -11.01 -45.51 -27.18
N LEU A 770 -11.17 -44.92 -25.99
CA LEU A 770 -10.12 -44.91 -24.96
C LEU A 770 -9.74 -46.32 -24.47
N THR A 771 -10.69 -47.25 -24.44
CA THR A 771 -10.44 -48.66 -24.14
C THR A 771 -9.59 -49.32 -25.24
N GLN A 772 -9.92 -49.10 -26.51
CA GLN A 772 -9.13 -49.61 -27.65
C GLN A 772 -7.73 -49.01 -27.68
N MET A 773 -7.57 -47.77 -27.22
CA MET A 773 -6.28 -47.12 -27.07
C MET A 773 -5.50 -47.67 -25.86
N GLY A 774 -6.10 -48.47 -24.97
CA GLY A 774 -5.43 -48.98 -23.77
C GLY A 774 -5.12 -47.89 -22.75
N VAL A 775 -6.03 -46.92 -22.61
CA VAL A 775 -5.94 -45.82 -21.64
C VAL A 775 -6.73 -46.13 -20.37
N LEU A 776 -7.82 -46.88 -20.52
CA LEU A 776 -8.72 -47.34 -19.47
C LEU A 776 -9.35 -48.67 -19.88
N THR A 777 -10.11 -49.30 -18.99
CA THR A 777 -10.97 -50.44 -19.35
C THR A 777 -12.43 -50.06 -19.11
N ALA A 778 -13.31 -50.27 -20.09
CA ALA A 778 -14.74 -50.00 -19.93
C ALA A 778 -15.57 -51.24 -20.29
N ASP A 779 -16.35 -51.72 -19.32
CA ASP A 779 -17.34 -52.78 -19.49
C ASP A 779 -18.70 -52.13 -19.81
N LEU A 780 -19.09 -52.15 -21.07
CA LEU A 780 -20.23 -51.39 -21.61
C LEU A 780 -21.33 -52.31 -22.20
N THR A 781 -21.46 -53.52 -21.65
CA THR A 781 -22.39 -54.56 -22.12
C THR A 781 -23.20 -55.15 -20.97
N GLY A 782 -24.46 -55.51 -21.22
CA GLY A 782 -25.26 -56.30 -20.27
C GLY A 782 -25.86 -55.53 -19.09
N GLY A 783 -25.97 -54.19 -19.16
CA GLY A 783 -26.60 -53.37 -18.12
C GLY A 783 -25.68 -52.97 -16.96
N LEU A 784 -24.40 -53.36 -17.02
CA LEU A 784 -23.32 -52.85 -16.17
C LEU A 784 -22.46 -51.95 -17.07
N GLU A 785 -22.43 -50.64 -16.78
CA GLU A 785 -21.66 -49.64 -17.52
C GLU A 785 -20.54 -49.10 -16.62
N ASN A 786 -19.50 -49.92 -16.42
CA ASN A 786 -18.39 -49.61 -15.52
C ASN A 786 -17.16 -49.13 -16.30
N VAL A 787 -16.46 -48.16 -15.74
CA VAL A 787 -15.20 -47.60 -16.23
C VAL A 787 -14.15 -47.78 -15.16
N HIS A 788 -13.07 -48.48 -15.52
CA HIS A 788 -11.94 -48.81 -14.66
C HIS A 788 -10.72 -48.02 -15.11
N LEU A 789 -10.20 -47.18 -14.21
CA LEU A 789 -9.03 -46.34 -14.39
C LEU A 789 -7.87 -46.92 -13.57
N ASN A 790 -6.63 -46.82 -14.07
CA ASN A 790 -5.47 -47.33 -13.32
C ASN A 790 -5.01 -46.30 -12.28
N GLU A 791 -5.03 -46.64 -10.99
CA GLU A 791 -4.61 -45.73 -9.92
C GLU A 791 -3.14 -45.28 -9.99
N ASP A 792 -2.29 -46.10 -10.63
CA ASP A 792 -0.86 -45.80 -10.83
C ASP A 792 -0.62 -44.79 -11.97
N VAL A 793 -1.63 -44.52 -12.81
CA VAL A 793 -1.50 -43.59 -13.94
C VAL A 793 -1.96 -42.21 -13.51
N THR A 794 -1.08 -41.22 -13.62
CA THR A 794 -1.40 -39.82 -13.36
C THR A 794 -2.23 -39.22 -14.51
N PRO A 795 -3.00 -38.14 -14.27
CA PRO A 795 -3.73 -37.46 -15.33
C PRO A 795 -2.86 -37.01 -16.50
N ASP A 796 -1.64 -36.53 -16.22
CA ASP A 796 -0.71 -36.08 -17.26
C ASP A 796 -0.13 -37.26 -18.07
N GLU A 797 0.08 -38.43 -17.45
CA GLU A 797 0.48 -39.65 -18.17
C GLU A 797 -0.64 -40.19 -19.05
N ALA A 798 -1.89 -40.17 -18.57
CA ALA A 798 -3.06 -40.55 -19.39
C ALA A 798 -3.22 -39.62 -20.59
N LEU A 799 -3.05 -38.31 -20.39
CA LEU A 799 -3.04 -37.31 -21.44
C LEU A 799 -1.96 -37.59 -22.50
N ASP A 800 -0.71 -37.77 -22.06
CA ASP A 800 0.43 -38.05 -22.95
C ASP A 800 0.27 -39.37 -23.71
N ALA A 801 -0.27 -40.40 -23.05
CA ALA A 801 -0.52 -41.71 -23.67
C ALA A 801 -1.55 -41.63 -24.81
N VAL A 802 -2.56 -40.76 -24.71
CA VAL A 802 -3.50 -40.51 -25.80
C VAL A 802 -2.85 -39.67 -26.90
N ILE A 803 -2.12 -38.63 -26.53
CA ILE A 803 -1.44 -37.73 -27.47
C ILE A 803 -0.40 -38.44 -28.35
N LYS A 804 0.22 -39.51 -27.86
CA LYS A 804 1.18 -40.34 -28.62
C LYS A 804 0.52 -41.28 -29.63
N ARG A 805 -0.78 -41.55 -29.48
CA ARG A 805 -1.56 -42.49 -30.31
C ARG A 805 -2.40 -41.79 -31.38
N ILE A 806 -2.38 -40.45 -31.37
CA ILE A 806 -3.03 -39.53 -32.33
C ILE A 806 -1.94 -38.72 -33.02
#